data_AF-A0A7C5QTY3-F1
#
_entry.id   AF-A0A7C5QTY3-F1
#
_cell.length_a   1.000
_cell.length_b   1.000
_cell.length_c   1.000
_cell.angle_alpha   90.00
_cell.angle_beta   90.00
_cell.angle_gamma   90.00
#
_symmetry.space_group_name_H-M   'P 1'
#
loop_
_entity.id
_entity.type
_entity.pdbx_description
1 polymer ?
#
loop_
_entity_poly.entity_id
_entity_poly.type
_entity_poly.pdbx_seq_one_letter_code
_entity_poly.pdbx_strand_id
1 'polypeptide(L)'
;MLNQILAVAAWWLCLEVIGWAAWPLTATFLGSTTSRGAAFTKHLGLLVAGYLLWLLVSLKLLENTRAAILVVLILVAGLSLFVSRRQRLADQWRAQRRELFAASLLFLVAFAGYLAFRAYDPFINHTEQPMDFGFLNAILRSRTFPPSDMWLSGYSISYYYFGYLLMAMVAKLAAVPSGIAYNLALGTIFALTVTGAYGLVRDLTASHAGSHAHRFGLLGAVLVALAGNLEGFLELLHANGIGGAAFWRWVNIPALAQAPAGGGWLPGLDWWWWRATRLIQDVNPLGKMPEVIAEFPAFSFILGDLHPHVMALPFGLLALAVAWNLLTAAARLPEGDTVEVLPGWSIAWPALPALPLLVPLTVGALGFLNSWDFPTYALVAVAAYAIGRAWRYQRLSAAWASESAGFAGMVLALGFALYLPFYIGFRSQAAGLGVVSYAKTPWLQYVLIFGLDLAALVPWLLGQGLALARQPRFRRSYGVALTGALLLPAALAASAGGITGVLLAIFGSAVVAPWLALALALLAALVAALLWVRLRAPQPDAAPAFALLLTLAGLLLTFATEFVFIRDSFGTRMNTMFKFYYQTWALLGIAAAWGLSEVWARARGARRLTGHLWLGAVACLLVAALYYPVAAATSKAGLFSGRPTLDGTAWLAPNTGEGAAIAWLGQHAEDGATILEAPGDQYRPEQSRVSAWTGLPTVLGWVGHEGQWGRDGALLAERQADVAAIYQGHSAAAVRALLDKYAIEYVYVGPFERQKYGLTAANLAILDRVMQRVYDQDGVVIYRR
;
A
#
# COMPACT_ATOMS: atom_id res chain seq x y z
N MET A 1 -2.03 -24.15 -20.29
CA MET A 1 -2.49 -22.86 -20.85
C MET A 1 -4.02 -22.70 -20.74
N LEU A 2 -4.84 -23.62 -21.27
CA LEU A 2 -6.31 -23.53 -21.17
C LEU A 2 -6.82 -23.38 -19.71
N ASN A 3 -6.32 -24.19 -18.79
CA ASN A 3 -6.70 -24.11 -17.36
C ASN A 3 -6.37 -22.75 -16.73
N GLN A 4 -5.26 -22.10 -17.13
CA GLN A 4 -4.90 -20.78 -16.62
C GLN A 4 -5.78 -19.68 -17.21
N ILE A 5 -6.16 -19.78 -18.49
CA ILE A 5 -7.12 -18.85 -19.12
C ILE A 5 -8.48 -18.94 -18.43
N LEU A 6 -8.94 -20.16 -18.13
CA LEU A 6 -10.17 -20.37 -17.37
C LEU A 6 -10.07 -19.79 -15.95
N ALA A 7 -8.92 -19.94 -15.27
CA ALA A 7 -8.68 -19.33 -13.97
C ALA A 7 -8.75 -17.79 -14.03
N VAL A 8 -8.14 -17.17 -15.05
CA VAL A 8 -8.21 -15.72 -15.29
C VAL A 8 -9.65 -15.27 -15.51
N ALA A 9 -10.41 -15.98 -16.36
CA ALA A 9 -11.80 -15.65 -16.65
C ALA A 9 -12.71 -15.81 -15.43
N ALA A 10 -12.57 -16.90 -14.67
CA ALA A 10 -13.31 -17.16 -13.44
C ALA A 10 -13.02 -16.09 -12.38
N TRP A 11 -11.75 -15.74 -12.19
CA TRP A 11 -11.33 -14.69 -11.28
C TRP A 11 -11.91 -13.33 -11.66
N TRP A 12 -11.78 -12.93 -12.94
CA TRP A 12 -12.34 -11.69 -13.44
C TRP A 12 -13.87 -11.63 -13.26
N LEU A 13 -14.58 -12.71 -13.59
CA LEU A 13 -16.03 -12.80 -13.39
C LEU A 13 -16.41 -12.64 -11.92
N CYS A 14 -15.67 -13.24 -10.99
CA CYS A 14 -15.90 -13.07 -9.55
C CYS A 14 -15.76 -11.60 -9.14
N LEU A 15 -14.75 -10.89 -9.63
CA LEU A 15 -14.57 -9.46 -9.38
C LEU A 15 -15.70 -8.60 -9.98
N GLU A 16 -16.19 -8.95 -11.16
CA GLU A 16 -17.37 -8.29 -11.74
C GLU A 16 -18.61 -8.51 -10.85
N VAL A 17 -18.89 -9.76 -10.45
CA VAL A 17 -20.02 -10.07 -9.55
C VAL A 17 -19.93 -9.28 -8.24
N ILE A 18 -18.75 -9.23 -7.61
CA ILE A 18 -18.50 -8.46 -6.40
C ILE A 18 -18.77 -6.96 -6.63
N GLY A 19 -18.26 -6.41 -7.73
CA GLY A 19 -18.47 -5.00 -8.08
C GLY A 19 -19.94 -4.66 -8.35
N TRP A 20 -20.66 -5.53 -9.06
CA TRP A 20 -22.08 -5.35 -9.37
C TRP A 20 -22.99 -5.50 -8.16
N ALA A 21 -22.67 -6.43 -7.26
CA ALA A 21 -23.37 -6.56 -5.98
C ALA A 21 -23.32 -5.27 -5.16
N ALA A 22 -22.20 -4.54 -5.22
CA ALA A 22 -22.00 -3.29 -4.49
C ALA A 22 -22.34 -2.01 -5.28
N TRP A 23 -22.56 -2.08 -6.60
CA TRP A 23 -22.70 -0.88 -7.44
C TRP A 23 -23.78 0.11 -6.96
N PRO A 24 -25.02 -0.32 -6.63
CA PRO A 24 -26.04 0.61 -6.15
C PRO A 24 -25.63 1.29 -4.82
N LEU A 25 -24.94 0.55 -3.94
CA LEU A 25 -24.41 1.08 -2.68
C LEU A 25 -23.33 2.12 -2.94
N THR A 26 -22.34 1.81 -3.79
CA THR A 26 -21.25 2.72 -4.17
C THR A 26 -21.79 4.03 -4.71
N ALA A 27 -22.76 3.96 -5.61
CA ALA A 27 -23.29 5.15 -6.26
C ALA A 27 -24.25 5.97 -5.38
N THR A 28 -24.80 5.38 -4.32
CA THR A 28 -25.46 6.14 -3.25
C THR A 28 -24.44 6.79 -2.32
N PHE A 29 -23.41 6.04 -1.92
CA PHE A 29 -22.37 6.52 -0.99
C PHE A 29 -21.55 7.69 -1.57
N LEU A 30 -21.12 7.56 -2.82
CA LEU A 30 -20.34 8.57 -3.53
C LEU A 30 -21.23 9.51 -4.38
N GLY A 31 -22.52 9.63 -4.01
CA GLY A 31 -23.57 10.34 -4.76
C GLY A 31 -23.29 11.81 -5.07
N SER A 32 -22.37 12.45 -4.33
CA SER A 32 -22.01 13.87 -4.49
C SER A 32 -20.98 14.10 -5.59
N THR A 33 -20.31 13.04 -6.03
CA THR A 33 -19.31 13.07 -7.10
C THR A 33 -19.97 12.98 -8.48
N THR A 34 -19.32 13.52 -9.50
CA THR A 34 -19.85 13.54 -10.87
C THR A 34 -20.07 12.12 -11.42
N SER A 35 -19.16 11.18 -11.12
CA SER A 35 -19.27 9.78 -11.52
C SER A 35 -20.22 8.95 -10.68
N ARG A 36 -20.63 9.45 -9.50
CA ARG A 36 -21.13 8.67 -8.36
C ARG A 36 -20.36 7.37 -8.13
N GLY A 37 -19.04 7.45 -8.08
CA GLY A 37 -18.18 6.33 -7.72
C GLY A 37 -18.12 5.17 -8.72
N ALA A 38 -18.45 5.38 -10.01
CA ALA A 38 -18.51 4.29 -11.00
C ALA A 38 -17.21 3.47 -11.09
N ALA A 39 -16.04 4.10 -10.92
CA ALA A 39 -14.74 3.43 -10.93
C ALA A 39 -14.39 2.67 -9.63
N PHE A 40 -15.17 2.87 -8.56
CA PHE A 40 -14.90 2.36 -7.21
C PHE A 40 -15.86 1.23 -6.78
N THR A 41 -16.64 0.70 -7.72
CA THR A 41 -17.61 -0.38 -7.48
C THR A 41 -16.93 -1.65 -6.99
N LYS A 42 -15.86 -2.08 -7.67
CA LYS A 42 -15.04 -3.25 -7.29
C LYS A 42 -14.30 -3.01 -5.97
N HIS A 43 -13.76 -1.81 -5.75
CA HIS A 43 -13.06 -1.45 -4.50
C HIS A 43 -13.98 -1.57 -3.29
N LEU A 44 -15.14 -0.90 -3.34
CA LEU A 44 -16.08 -0.94 -2.22
C LEU A 44 -16.70 -2.33 -2.07
N GLY A 45 -16.98 -3.02 -3.18
CA GLY A 45 -17.51 -4.38 -3.14
C GLY A 45 -16.57 -5.37 -2.46
N LEU A 46 -15.28 -5.35 -2.82
CA LEU A 46 -14.27 -6.18 -2.16
C LEU A 46 -14.14 -5.82 -0.68
N LEU A 47 -14.09 -4.53 -0.35
CA LEU A 47 -13.96 -4.08 1.03
C LEU A 47 -15.14 -4.53 1.88
N VAL A 48 -16.38 -4.28 1.45
CA VAL A 48 -17.58 -4.59 2.25
C VAL A 48 -17.79 -6.11 2.34
N ALA A 49 -17.62 -6.85 1.23
CA ALA A 49 -17.74 -8.30 1.25
C ALA A 49 -16.64 -8.93 2.12
N GLY A 50 -15.39 -8.50 1.98
CA GLY A 50 -14.28 -8.97 2.79
C GLY A 50 -14.43 -8.63 4.26
N TYR A 51 -14.90 -7.43 4.60
CA TYR A 51 -15.18 -7.03 5.97
C TYR A 51 -16.27 -7.90 6.61
N LEU A 52 -17.40 -8.10 5.90
CA LEU A 52 -18.50 -8.92 6.42
C LEU A 52 -18.07 -10.38 6.59
N LEU A 53 -17.35 -10.95 5.62
CA LEU A 53 -16.79 -12.29 5.75
C LEU A 53 -15.85 -12.39 6.95
N TRP A 54 -14.89 -11.47 7.04
CA TRP A 54 -13.94 -11.42 8.15
C TRP A 54 -14.63 -11.33 9.51
N LEU A 55 -15.59 -10.41 9.65
CA LEU A 55 -16.30 -10.18 10.91
C LEU A 55 -17.14 -11.41 11.30
N LEU A 56 -17.96 -11.94 10.38
CA LEU A 56 -18.82 -13.09 10.67
C LEU A 56 -18.01 -14.35 10.99
N VAL A 57 -16.87 -14.55 10.33
CA VAL A 57 -15.97 -15.68 10.61
C VAL A 57 -15.20 -15.48 11.92
N SER A 58 -14.76 -14.25 12.23
CA SER A 58 -14.13 -13.94 13.53
C SER A 58 -15.09 -14.11 14.70
N LEU A 59 -16.37 -13.79 14.50
CA LEU A 59 -17.45 -14.00 15.47
C LEU A 59 -17.94 -15.45 15.52
N LYS A 60 -17.37 -16.36 14.72
CA LYS A 60 -17.77 -17.79 14.61
C LYS A 60 -19.23 -17.98 14.20
N LEU A 61 -19.82 -17.00 13.50
CA LEU A 61 -21.16 -17.10 12.92
C LEU A 61 -21.14 -17.82 11.57
N LEU A 62 -20.00 -17.79 10.87
CA LEU A 62 -19.74 -18.51 9.63
C LEU A 62 -18.35 -19.15 9.69
N GLU A 63 -18.13 -20.16 8.85
CA GLU A 63 -16.80 -20.67 8.54
C GLU A 63 -16.31 -20.10 7.20
N ASN A 64 -15.01 -19.92 7.05
CA ASN A 64 -14.34 -19.43 5.84
C ASN A 64 -14.43 -20.43 4.69
N THR A 65 -15.62 -20.52 4.10
CA THR A 65 -16.01 -21.47 3.06
C THR A 65 -16.56 -20.73 1.84
N ARG A 66 -16.61 -21.41 0.68
CA ARG A 66 -17.23 -20.85 -0.53
C ARG A 66 -18.70 -20.46 -0.31
N ALA A 67 -19.44 -21.27 0.45
CA ALA A 67 -20.85 -21.00 0.78
C ALA A 67 -21.01 -19.72 1.60
N ALA A 68 -20.17 -19.51 2.63
CA ALA A 68 -20.17 -18.28 3.41
C ALA A 68 -19.89 -17.04 2.56
N ILE A 69 -18.96 -17.13 1.60
CA ILE A 69 -18.68 -16.04 0.66
C ILE A 69 -19.92 -15.71 -0.18
N LEU A 70 -20.61 -16.71 -0.72
CA LEU A 70 -21.86 -16.50 -1.49
C LEU A 70 -22.96 -15.85 -0.64
N VAL A 71 -23.14 -16.29 0.61
CA VAL A 71 -24.09 -15.68 1.55
C VAL A 71 -23.75 -14.21 1.77
N VAL A 72 -22.48 -13.89 2.01
CA VAL A 72 -22.03 -12.50 2.17
C VAL A 72 -22.30 -11.66 0.92
N LEU A 73 -22.07 -12.19 -0.28
CA LEU A 73 -22.38 -11.47 -1.52
C LEU A 73 -23.88 -11.20 -1.68
N ILE A 74 -24.74 -12.14 -1.30
CA ILE A 74 -26.19 -11.95 -1.28
C ILE A 74 -26.56 -10.84 -0.27
N LEU A 75 -25.94 -10.82 0.91
CA LEU A 75 -26.16 -9.76 1.89
C LEU A 75 -25.73 -8.38 1.37
N VAL A 76 -24.57 -8.30 0.69
CA VAL A 76 -24.08 -7.05 0.07
C VAL A 76 -25.04 -6.58 -1.03
N ALA A 77 -25.49 -7.49 -1.91
CA ALA A 77 -26.45 -7.15 -2.96
C ALA A 77 -27.80 -6.70 -2.36
N GLY A 78 -28.30 -7.40 -1.36
CA GLY A 78 -29.54 -7.06 -0.65
C GLY A 78 -29.46 -5.70 0.04
N LEU A 79 -28.36 -5.42 0.75
CA LEU A 79 -28.09 -4.12 1.36
C LEU A 79 -28.01 -3.02 0.30
N SER A 80 -27.32 -3.27 -0.80
CA SER A 80 -27.16 -2.30 -1.90
C SER A 80 -28.50 -1.94 -2.53
N LEU A 81 -29.36 -2.93 -2.78
CA LEU A 81 -30.71 -2.71 -3.29
C LEU A 81 -31.61 -2.00 -2.27
N PHE A 82 -31.53 -2.38 -1.00
CA PHE A 82 -32.32 -1.77 0.08
C PHE A 82 -31.99 -0.29 0.25
N VAL A 83 -30.70 0.07 0.29
CA VAL A 83 -30.24 1.45 0.40
C VAL A 83 -30.66 2.27 -0.83
N SER A 84 -30.61 1.67 -2.01
CA SER A 84 -30.94 2.33 -3.28
C SER A 84 -32.42 2.22 -3.67
N ARG A 85 -33.30 1.67 -2.83
CA ARG A 85 -34.72 1.41 -3.16
C ARG A 85 -35.54 2.65 -3.54
N ARG A 86 -35.12 3.83 -3.06
CA ARG A 86 -35.76 5.11 -3.40
C ARG A 86 -35.27 5.68 -4.74
N GLN A 87 -34.18 5.15 -5.27
CA GLN A 87 -33.64 5.54 -6.56
C GLN A 87 -34.18 4.61 -7.64
N ARG A 88 -34.52 5.17 -8.80
CA ARG A 88 -34.83 4.38 -9.98
C ARG A 88 -33.51 3.84 -10.53
N LEU A 89 -33.20 2.57 -10.26
CA LEU A 89 -31.94 1.92 -10.68
C LEU A 89 -31.69 2.06 -12.19
N ALA A 90 -32.75 2.03 -13.01
CA ALA A 90 -32.65 2.25 -14.45
C ALA A 90 -32.14 3.65 -14.80
N ASP A 91 -32.56 4.69 -14.06
CA ASP A 91 -32.11 6.07 -14.30
C ASP A 91 -30.67 6.27 -13.83
N GLN A 92 -30.30 5.66 -12.71
CA GLN A 92 -28.94 5.61 -12.21
C GLN A 92 -27.99 4.90 -13.19
N TRP A 93 -28.40 3.75 -13.71
CA TRP A 93 -27.68 3.04 -14.77
C TRP A 93 -27.51 3.93 -16.01
N ARG A 94 -28.59 4.54 -16.52
CA ARG A 94 -28.52 5.43 -17.70
C ARG A 94 -27.55 6.60 -17.48
N ALA A 95 -27.52 7.15 -16.27
CA ALA A 95 -26.62 8.25 -15.91
C ALA A 95 -25.14 7.82 -15.83
N GLN A 96 -24.86 6.57 -15.43
CA GLN A 96 -23.50 6.10 -15.16
C GLN A 96 -22.93 5.11 -16.18
N ARG A 97 -23.74 4.53 -17.08
CA ARG A 97 -23.33 3.41 -17.94
C ARG A 97 -22.03 3.64 -18.72
N ARG A 98 -21.79 4.88 -19.18
CA ARG A 98 -20.56 5.24 -19.89
C ARG A 98 -19.33 5.14 -18.98
N GLU A 99 -19.49 5.57 -17.74
CA GLU A 99 -18.43 5.58 -16.74
C GLU A 99 -18.19 4.19 -16.16
N LEU A 100 -19.25 3.42 -15.94
CA LEU A 100 -19.15 2.00 -15.54
C LEU A 100 -18.46 1.18 -16.64
N PHE A 101 -18.82 1.41 -17.90
CA PHE A 101 -18.17 0.75 -19.03
C PHE A 101 -16.71 1.19 -19.17
N ALA A 102 -16.41 2.49 -19.12
CA ALA A 102 -15.03 2.98 -19.22
C ALA A 102 -14.14 2.44 -18.09
N ALA A 103 -14.63 2.45 -16.85
CA ALA A 103 -13.90 1.89 -15.71
C ALA A 103 -13.71 0.37 -15.83
N SER A 104 -14.72 -0.38 -16.29
CA SER A 104 -14.62 -1.83 -16.46
C SER A 104 -13.70 -2.23 -17.62
N LEU A 105 -13.73 -1.48 -18.73
CA LEU A 105 -12.80 -1.69 -19.84
C LEU A 105 -11.37 -1.37 -19.41
N LEU A 106 -11.16 -0.23 -18.73
CA LEU A 106 -9.84 0.13 -18.21
C LEU A 106 -9.33 -0.89 -17.19
N PHE A 107 -10.21 -1.40 -16.31
CA PHE A 107 -9.89 -2.48 -15.38
C PHE A 107 -9.39 -3.70 -16.15
N LEU A 108 -10.15 -4.17 -17.14
CA LEU A 108 -9.82 -5.36 -17.91
C LEU A 108 -8.50 -5.20 -18.67
N VAL A 109 -8.27 -4.04 -19.30
CA VAL A 109 -7.01 -3.76 -20.03
C VAL A 109 -5.82 -3.72 -19.07
N ALA A 110 -5.95 -3.05 -17.93
CA ALA A 110 -4.88 -2.99 -16.93
C ALA A 110 -4.59 -4.37 -16.32
N PHE A 111 -5.65 -5.12 -15.99
CA PHE A 111 -5.56 -6.47 -15.45
C PHE A 111 -4.86 -7.41 -16.44
N ALA A 112 -5.34 -7.46 -17.69
CA ALA A 112 -4.76 -8.32 -18.72
C ALA A 112 -3.33 -7.92 -19.08
N GLY A 113 -3.04 -6.62 -19.18
CA GLY A 113 -1.69 -6.11 -19.47
C GLY A 113 -0.68 -6.47 -18.38
N TYR A 114 -1.07 -6.33 -17.11
CA TYR A 114 -0.21 -6.72 -15.99
C TYR A 114 0.00 -8.24 -15.92
N LEU A 115 -1.05 -9.04 -16.14
CA LEU A 115 -0.90 -10.49 -16.21
C LEU A 115 -0.05 -10.95 -17.38
N ALA A 116 -0.09 -10.26 -18.52
CA ALA A 116 0.79 -10.53 -19.65
C ALA A 116 2.26 -10.31 -19.26
N PHE A 117 2.58 -9.28 -18.47
CA PHE A 117 3.90 -9.09 -17.89
C PHE A 117 4.25 -10.20 -16.88
N ARG A 118 3.40 -10.43 -15.87
CA ARG A 118 3.65 -11.44 -14.83
C ARG A 118 3.78 -12.84 -15.35
N ALA A 119 3.19 -13.16 -16.51
CA ALA A 119 3.34 -14.48 -17.11
C ALA A 119 4.80 -14.82 -17.47
N TYR A 120 5.68 -13.83 -17.59
CA TYR A 120 7.11 -14.00 -17.88
C TYR A 120 8.02 -13.85 -16.65
N ASP A 121 7.50 -13.39 -15.51
CA ASP A 121 8.19 -13.40 -14.20
C ASP A 121 7.27 -13.97 -13.11
N PRO A 122 6.71 -15.18 -13.24
CA PRO A 122 5.60 -15.59 -12.38
C PRO A 122 6.02 -16.09 -11.00
N PHE A 123 7.30 -16.45 -10.84
CA PHE A 123 7.78 -17.26 -9.73
C PHE A 123 7.76 -16.52 -8.39
N ILE A 124 7.29 -17.23 -7.38
CA ILE A 124 7.22 -16.79 -5.97
C ILE A 124 8.49 -17.30 -5.28
N ASN A 125 9.62 -16.65 -5.52
CA ASN A 125 10.93 -17.19 -5.13
C ASN A 125 11.98 -16.13 -4.78
N HIS A 126 11.59 -14.89 -4.59
CA HIS A 126 12.51 -13.85 -4.17
C HIS A 126 11.87 -12.98 -3.11
N THR A 127 12.72 -12.18 -2.45
CA THR A 127 12.29 -11.17 -1.47
C THR A 127 11.30 -11.74 -0.47
N GLU A 128 10.14 -11.11 -0.30
CA GLU A 128 9.12 -11.50 0.67
C GLU A 128 7.96 -12.29 0.04
N GLN A 129 8.05 -12.65 -1.24
CA GLN A 129 6.99 -13.41 -1.90
C GLN A 129 6.68 -14.76 -1.22
N PRO A 130 7.68 -15.53 -0.73
CA PRO A 130 7.41 -16.74 0.06
C PRO A 130 6.55 -16.47 1.31
N MET A 131 6.82 -15.37 2.01
CA MET A 131 6.07 -14.93 3.19
C MET A 131 4.64 -14.55 2.81
N ASP A 132 4.49 -13.71 1.78
CA ASP A 132 3.18 -13.27 1.27
C ASP A 132 2.32 -14.46 0.82
N PHE A 133 2.94 -15.43 0.16
CA PHE A 133 2.30 -16.66 -0.26
C PHE A 133 1.91 -17.54 0.93
N GLY A 134 2.77 -17.60 1.96
CA GLY A 134 2.48 -18.23 3.25
C GLY A 134 1.22 -17.67 3.92
N PHE A 135 1.10 -16.35 4.01
CA PHE A 135 -0.10 -15.71 4.57
C PHE A 135 -1.35 -16.00 3.74
N LEU A 136 -1.25 -15.96 2.41
CA LEU A 136 -2.36 -16.32 1.52
C LEU A 136 -2.82 -17.75 1.77
N ASN A 137 -1.90 -18.72 1.81
CA ASN A 137 -2.22 -20.13 2.03
C ASN A 137 -2.75 -20.40 3.45
N ALA A 138 -2.19 -19.76 4.47
CA ALA A 138 -2.66 -19.86 5.85
C ALA A 138 -4.13 -19.41 5.98
N ILE A 139 -4.51 -18.31 5.31
CA ILE A 139 -5.90 -17.83 5.27
C ILE A 139 -6.79 -18.78 4.46
N LEU A 140 -6.28 -19.33 3.35
CA LEU A 140 -7.03 -20.30 2.55
C LEU A 140 -7.36 -21.57 3.34
N ARG A 141 -6.45 -22.06 4.20
CA ARG A 141 -6.70 -23.21 5.08
C ARG A 141 -7.52 -22.88 6.33
N SER A 142 -7.39 -21.68 6.89
CA SER A 142 -8.06 -21.32 8.14
C SER A 142 -9.58 -21.31 7.98
N ARG A 143 -10.29 -22.12 8.79
CA ARG A 143 -11.77 -22.14 8.84
C ARG A 143 -12.36 -20.99 9.66
N THR A 144 -11.63 -20.54 10.67
CA THR A 144 -12.01 -19.44 11.56
C THR A 144 -10.93 -18.36 11.56
N PHE A 145 -11.28 -17.15 12.02
CA PHE A 145 -10.34 -16.04 12.17
C PHE A 145 -10.15 -15.66 13.64
N PRO A 146 -8.96 -15.14 14.02
CA PRO A 146 -7.80 -14.85 13.17
C PRO A 146 -7.11 -16.12 12.62
N PRO A 147 -6.52 -16.05 11.41
CA PRO A 147 -5.87 -17.20 10.77
C PRO A 147 -4.62 -17.65 11.54
N SER A 148 -4.34 -18.95 11.49
CA SER A 148 -3.13 -19.54 12.09
C SER A 148 -1.87 -18.98 11.44
N ASP A 149 -0.84 -18.78 12.24
CA ASP A 149 0.48 -18.39 11.77
C ASP A 149 1.20 -19.60 11.15
N MET A 150 1.59 -19.52 9.87
CA MET A 150 2.27 -20.63 9.21
C MET A 150 3.69 -20.84 9.77
N TRP A 151 4.31 -19.80 10.34
CA TRP A 151 5.69 -19.84 10.83
C TRP A 151 5.82 -19.88 12.36
N LEU A 152 4.71 -19.89 13.09
CA LEU A 152 4.74 -20.00 14.55
C LEU A 152 3.51 -20.75 15.09
N SER A 153 3.61 -22.08 15.18
CA SER A 153 2.50 -22.94 15.61
C SER A 153 1.95 -22.56 16.99
N GLY A 154 0.63 -22.60 17.14
CA GLY A 154 -0.07 -22.16 18.35
C GLY A 154 -0.35 -20.65 18.41
N TYR A 155 0.09 -19.87 17.42
CA TYR A 155 -0.22 -18.44 17.31
C TYR A 155 -1.04 -18.15 16.04
N SER A 156 -1.67 -16.98 16.03
CA SER A 156 -2.28 -16.39 14.83
C SER A 156 -1.34 -15.40 14.17
N ILE A 157 -1.53 -15.15 12.87
CA ILE A 157 -0.79 -14.14 12.11
C ILE A 157 -0.84 -12.79 12.84
N SER A 158 0.32 -12.28 13.25
CA SER A 158 0.47 -10.95 13.89
C SER A 158 0.98 -9.91 12.88
N TYR A 159 0.34 -9.86 11.71
CA TYR A 159 0.69 -8.98 10.60
C TYR A 159 -0.57 -8.50 9.84
N TYR A 160 -0.42 -7.58 8.88
CA TYR A 160 -1.51 -6.93 8.15
C TYR A 160 -2.25 -7.88 7.18
N TYR A 161 -3.02 -8.83 7.70
CA TYR A 161 -3.52 -9.94 6.90
C TYR A 161 -4.78 -9.64 6.05
N PHE A 162 -5.40 -8.45 6.18
CA PHE A 162 -6.68 -8.17 5.52
C PHE A 162 -6.59 -8.17 4.00
N GLY A 163 -5.50 -7.63 3.43
CA GLY A 163 -5.31 -7.64 1.97
C GLY A 163 -5.28 -9.06 1.41
N TYR A 164 -4.52 -9.94 2.06
CA TYR A 164 -4.48 -11.36 1.71
C TYR A 164 -5.85 -12.03 1.88
N LEU A 165 -6.63 -11.64 2.91
CA LEU A 165 -8.00 -12.13 3.09
C LEU A 165 -8.91 -11.76 1.92
N LEU A 166 -8.84 -10.52 1.42
CA LEU A 166 -9.61 -10.11 0.24
C LEU A 166 -9.25 -10.97 -0.97
N MET A 167 -7.95 -11.26 -1.17
CA MET A 167 -7.48 -12.08 -2.30
C MET A 167 -7.82 -13.56 -2.12
N ALA A 168 -7.72 -14.10 -0.89
CA ALA A 168 -8.11 -15.45 -0.54
C ALA A 168 -9.62 -15.69 -0.75
N MET A 169 -10.45 -14.69 -0.43
CA MET A 169 -11.89 -14.73 -0.70
C MET A 169 -12.16 -14.91 -2.21
N VAL A 170 -11.49 -14.14 -3.06
CA VAL A 170 -11.64 -14.26 -4.52
C VAL A 170 -11.08 -15.60 -5.02
N ALA A 171 -9.94 -16.05 -4.51
CA ALA A 171 -9.35 -17.35 -4.85
C ALA A 171 -10.28 -18.53 -4.50
N LYS A 172 -10.89 -18.51 -3.31
CA LYS A 172 -11.89 -19.51 -2.90
C LYS A 172 -13.12 -19.48 -3.79
N LEU A 173 -13.68 -18.30 -4.06
CA LEU A 173 -14.88 -18.14 -4.87
C LEU A 173 -14.65 -18.60 -6.33
N ALA A 174 -13.51 -18.22 -6.91
CA ALA A 174 -13.12 -18.58 -8.27
C ALA A 174 -12.58 -20.01 -8.41
N ALA A 175 -12.35 -20.71 -7.29
CA ALA A 175 -11.74 -22.04 -7.25
C ALA A 175 -10.38 -22.12 -7.95
N VAL A 176 -9.54 -21.10 -7.78
CA VAL A 176 -8.22 -21.00 -8.41
C VAL A 176 -7.12 -21.49 -7.45
N PRO A 177 -6.17 -22.34 -7.90
CA PRO A 177 -5.01 -22.75 -7.10
C PRO A 177 -4.20 -21.54 -6.63
N SER A 178 -3.69 -21.58 -5.39
CA SER A 178 -3.03 -20.44 -4.77
C SER A 178 -1.84 -19.91 -5.58
N GLY A 179 -1.05 -20.81 -6.18
CA GLY A 179 0.10 -20.44 -7.03
C GLY A 179 -0.27 -19.57 -8.25
N ILE A 180 -1.47 -19.74 -8.80
CA ILE A 180 -2.01 -18.87 -9.85
C ILE A 180 -2.69 -17.64 -9.21
N ALA A 181 -3.44 -17.85 -8.13
CA ALA A 181 -4.16 -16.80 -7.43
C ALA A 181 -3.25 -15.65 -6.96
N TYR A 182 -2.01 -15.93 -6.56
CA TYR A 182 -1.04 -14.92 -6.18
C TYR A 182 -0.78 -13.89 -7.30
N ASN A 183 -0.54 -14.37 -8.53
CA ASN A 183 -0.34 -13.49 -9.69
C ASN A 183 -1.64 -12.78 -10.12
N LEU A 184 -2.80 -13.45 -10.00
CA LEU A 184 -4.12 -12.81 -10.23
C LEU A 184 -4.44 -11.74 -9.19
N ALA A 185 -4.02 -11.93 -7.95
CA ALA A 185 -4.15 -10.95 -6.87
C ALA A 185 -3.33 -9.69 -7.19
N LEU A 186 -2.05 -9.83 -7.56
CA LEU A 186 -1.23 -8.70 -8.00
C LEU A 186 -1.88 -7.94 -9.18
N GLY A 187 -2.37 -8.67 -10.18
CA GLY A 187 -3.10 -8.07 -11.30
C GLY A 187 -4.36 -7.32 -10.86
N THR A 188 -5.08 -7.84 -9.88
CA THR A 188 -6.27 -7.19 -9.31
C THR A 188 -5.90 -5.88 -8.62
N ILE A 189 -4.88 -5.90 -7.77
CA ILE A 189 -4.41 -4.71 -7.06
C ILE A 189 -3.92 -3.64 -8.05
N PHE A 190 -3.15 -4.03 -9.07
CA PHE A 190 -2.73 -3.13 -10.14
C PHE A 190 -3.92 -2.49 -10.88
N ALA A 191 -4.87 -3.31 -11.34
CA ALA A 191 -6.02 -2.84 -12.10
C ALA A 191 -6.96 -1.96 -11.26
N LEU A 192 -7.15 -2.27 -9.97
CA LEU A 192 -7.89 -1.41 -9.04
C LEU A 192 -7.14 -0.09 -8.78
N THR A 193 -5.81 -0.09 -8.74
CA THR A 193 -5.02 1.14 -8.56
C THR A 193 -5.17 2.07 -9.77
N VAL A 194 -5.00 1.52 -10.98
CA VAL A 194 -5.21 2.25 -12.26
C VAL A 194 -6.62 2.83 -12.34
N THR A 195 -7.64 2.03 -12.05
CA THR A 195 -9.04 2.48 -12.17
C THR A 195 -9.46 3.45 -11.07
N GLY A 196 -8.95 3.29 -9.86
CA GLY A 196 -9.19 4.22 -8.75
C GLY A 196 -8.58 5.60 -9.02
N ALA A 197 -7.32 5.65 -9.46
CA ALA A 197 -6.65 6.89 -9.82
C ALA A 197 -7.34 7.59 -11.02
N TYR A 198 -7.73 6.81 -12.04
CA TYR A 198 -8.53 7.28 -13.16
C TYR A 198 -9.85 7.92 -12.71
N GLY A 199 -10.64 7.21 -11.90
CA GLY A 199 -11.95 7.67 -11.48
C GLY A 199 -11.88 8.96 -10.67
N LEU A 200 -10.94 9.03 -9.73
CA LEU A 200 -10.75 10.20 -8.88
C LEU A 200 -10.33 11.43 -9.70
N VAL A 201 -9.32 11.33 -10.56
CA VAL A 201 -8.87 12.48 -11.36
C VAL A 201 -9.92 12.88 -12.40
N ARG A 202 -10.63 11.93 -13.01
CA ARG A 202 -11.73 12.24 -13.93
C ARG A 202 -12.80 13.06 -13.22
N ASP A 203 -13.18 12.69 -11.99
CA ASP A 203 -14.15 13.45 -11.20
C ASP A 203 -13.66 14.83 -10.80
N LEU A 204 -12.40 14.95 -10.38
CA LEU A 204 -11.78 16.24 -10.02
C LEU A 204 -11.72 17.21 -11.20
N THR A 205 -11.52 16.70 -12.41
CA THR A 205 -11.36 17.51 -13.63
C THR A 205 -12.64 17.73 -14.41
N ALA A 206 -13.73 17.03 -14.05
CA ALA A 206 -14.99 17.03 -14.80
C ALA A 206 -15.59 18.43 -15.00
N SER A 207 -15.48 19.31 -14.01
CA SER A 207 -16.09 20.64 -14.04
C SER A 207 -15.43 21.61 -15.02
N HIS A 208 -14.14 21.46 -15.30
CA HIS A 208 -13.37 22.44 -16.08
C HIS A 208 -12.71 21.84 -17.34
N ALA A 209 -12.45 20.54 -17.38
CA ALA A 209 -11.87 19.86 -18.54
C ALA A 209 -12.92 19.34 -19.53
N GLY A 210 -14.20 19.27 -19.14
CA GLY A 210 -15.29 18.81 -19.99
C GLY A 210 -15.02 17.41 -20.56
N SER A 211 -15.08 17.27 -21.89
CA SER A 211 -14.79 16.00 -22.58
C SER A 211 -13.36 15.48 -22.39
N HIS A 212 -12.41 16.34 -22.00
CA HIS A 212 -11.03 15.95 -21.75
C HIS A 212 -10.83 15.32 -20.37
N ALA A 213 -11.83 15.32 -19.48
CA ALA A 213 -11.71 14.76 -18.14
C ALA A 213 -11.25 13.29 -18.15
N HIS A 214 -11.70 12.48 -19.11
CA HIS A 214 -11.22 11.10 -19.26
C HIS A 214 -9.72 11.01 -19.58
N ARG A 215 -9.18 11.94 -20.38
CA ARG A 215 -7.75 11.98 -20.72
C ARG A 215 -6.92 12.30 -19.49
N PHE A 216 -7.38 13.24 -18.66
CA PHE A 216 -6.73 13.55 -17.39
C PHE A 216 -6.92 12.44 -16.35
N GLY A 217 -8.05 11.73 -16.37
CA GLY A 217 -8.22 10.48 -15.64
C GLY A 217 -7.13 9.47 -15.99
N LEU A 218 -6.91 9.21 -17.29
CA LEU A 218 -5.84 8.32 -17.73
C LEU A 218 -4.46 8.82 -17.34
N LEU A 219 -4.21 10.13 -17.43
CA LEU A 219 -2.97 10.75 -16.95
C LEU A 219 -2.76 10.50 -15.45
N GLY A 220 -3.81 10.65 -14.63
CA GLY A 220 -3.78 10.32 -13.20
C GLY A 220 -3.41 8.86 -12.93
N ALA A 221 -4.00 7.95 -13.70
CA ALA A 221 -3.64 6.53 -13.62
C ALA A 221 -2.18 6.27 -13.99
N VAL A 222 -1.67 6.97 -15.00
CA VAL A 222 -0.25 6.87 -15.39
C VAL A 222 0.65 7.41 -14.29
N LEU A 223 0.42 8.62 -13.78
CA LEU A 223 1.25 9.25 -12.75
C LEU A 223 1.30 8.43 -11.45
N VAL A 224 0.16 7.85 -11.05
CA VAL A 224 0.08 7.06 -9.81
C VAL A 224 0.63 5.66 -9.97
N ALA A 225 0.24 4.91 -11.01
CA ALA A 225 0.48 3.46 -11.07
C ALA A 225 1.64 3.04 -12.01
N LEU A 226 1.98 3.87 -13.00
CA LEU A 226 2.89 3.48 -14.09
C LEU A 226 4.19 4.28 -14.10
N ALA A 227 4.13 5.59 -13.83
CA ALA A 227 5.32 6.44 -13.87
C ALA A 227 6.37 5.93 -12.88
N GLY A 228 7.61 5.83 -13.35
CA GLY A 228 8.76 5.66 -12.48
C GLY A 228 9.35 7.00 -12.05
N ASN A 229 10.35 6.95 -11.19
CA ASN A 229 11.12 8.14 -10.86
C ASN A 229 12.12 8.49 -11.97
N LEU A 230 12.80 9.63 -11.84
CA LEU A 230 13.71 10.14 -12.88
C LEU A 230 15.07 9.43 -12.88
N GLU A 231 15.36 8.58 -11.90
CA GLU A 231 16.64 7.86 -11.85
C GLU A 231 16.74 6.79 -12.93
N GLY A 232 15.64 6.12 -13.31
CA GLY A 232 15.68 5.18 -14.43
C GLY A 232 16.17 5.85 -15.72
N PHE A 233 15.78 7.10 -15.98
CA PHE A 233 16.32 7.83 -17.13
C PHE A 233 17.81 8.15 -16.98
N LEU A 234 18.30 8.39 -15.75
CA LEU A 234 19.73 8.51 -15.51
C LEU A 234 20.48 7.21 -15.80
N GLU A 235 19.92 6.04 -15.49
CA GLU A 235 20.50 4.74 -15.88
C GLU A 235 20.61 4.61 -17.41
N LEU A 236 19.62 5.11 -18.18
CA LEU A 236 19.71 5.15 -19.65
C LEU A 236 20.84 6.05 -20.14
N LEU A 237 20.93 7.27 -19.60
CA LEU A 237 21.99 8.22 -19.96
C LEU A 237 23.35 7.66 -19.57
N HIS A 238 23.44 7.11 -18.35
CA HIS A 238 24.62 6.47 -17.82
C HIS A 238 25.08 5.39 -18.77
N ALA A 239 24.28 4.37 -19.05
CA ALA A 239 24.62 3.27 -19.96
C ALA A 239 25.13 3.75 -21.33
N ASN A 240 24.61 4.85 -21.88
CA ASN A 240 25.06 5.37 -23.18
C ASN A 240 26.27 6.32 -23.09
N GLY A 241 26.97 6.36 -21.96
CA GLY A 241 28.15 7.20 -21.76
C GLY A 241 27.85 8.70 -21.70
N ILE A 242 26.59 9.08 -21.47
CA ILE A 242 26.14 10.47 -21.43
C ILE A 242 26.34 11.00 -20.01
N GLY A 243 27.36 11.84 -19.81
CA GLY A 243 27.70 12.45 -18.52
C GLY A 243 29.10 12.05 -18.09
N GLY A 244 29.95 13.04 -17.80
CA GLY A 244 31.32 12.80 -17.35
C GLY A 244 31.37 12.24 -15.92
N ALA A 245 32.51 11.65 -15.52
CA ALA A 245 32.70 11.12 -14.17
C ALA A 245 32.43 12.16 -13.05
N ALA A 246 32.70 13.44 -13.31
CA ALA A 246 32.38 14.52 -12.37
C ALA A 246 30.86 14.69 -12.15
N PHE A 247 30.06 14.57 -13.22
CA PHE A 247 28.61 14.64 -13.14
C PHE A 247 28.06 13.48 -12.32
N TRP A 248 28.50 12.25 -12.60
CA TRP A 248 28.02 11.07 -11.87
C TRP A 248 28.43 11.03 -10.40
N ARG A 249 29.64 11.52 -10.08
CA ARG A 249 30.04 11.74 -8.68
C ARG A 249 29.17 12.80 -7.98
N TRP A 250 28.72 13.83 -8.70
CA TRP A 250 27.79 14.82 -8.16
C TRP A 250 26.37 14.27 -7.96
N VAL A 251 25.90 13.43 -8.88
CA VAL A 251 24.62 12.68 -8.71
C VAL A 251 24.67 11.80 -7.46
N ASN A 252 25.84 11.26 -7.14
CA ASN A 252 26.13 10.53 -5.91
C ASN A 252 25.24 9.30 -5.69
N ILE A 253 25.02 8.55 -6.77
CA ILE A 253 24.47 7.19 -6.72
C ILE A 253 25.66 6.25 -6.90
N PRO A 254 26.06 5.44 -5.89
CA PRO A 254 27.36 4.75 -5.92
C PRO A 254 27.59 3.86 -7.13
N ALA A 255 26.56 3.16 -7.61
CA ALA A 255 26.67 2.30 -8.79
C ALA A 255 26.91 3.07 -10.09
N LEU A 256 26.54 4.36 -10.13
CA LEU A 256 26.69 5.22 -11.30
C LEU A 256 27.95 6.07 -11.24
N ALA A 257 28.70 6.06 -10.13
CA ALA A 257 29.81 7.00 -9.87
C ALA A 257 30.97 6.90 -10.89
N GLN A 258 31.07 5.80 -11.64
CA GLN A 258 32.02 5.61 -12.74
C GLN A 258 31.27 5.56 -14.06
N ALA A 259 31.86 6.05 -15.16
CA ALA A 259 31.25 5.94 -16.49
C ALA A 259 31.03 4.46 -16.88
N PRO A 260 29.94 4.10 -17.60
CA PRO A 260 29.71 2.71 -17.98
C PRO A 260 30.77 2.20 -18.96
N ALA A 261 30.78 0.88 -19.18
CA ALA A 261 31.57 0.24 -20.22
C ALA A 261 30.73 -0.27 -21.42
N GLY A 262 29.38 -0.22 -21.38
CA GLY A 262 28.52 -0.80 -22.42
C GLY A 262 27.29 0.05 -22.71
N GLY A 263 26.92 0.17 -24.00
CA GLY A 263 25.81 0.99 -24.49
C GLY A 263 24.54 0.18 -24.82
N GLY A 264 23.40 0.89 -24.93
CA GLY A 264 22.12 0.29 -25.26
C GLY A 264 20.93 0.97 -24.58
N TRP A 265 19.72 0.60 -24.98
CA TRP A 265 18.50 1.12 -24.35
C TRP A 265 18.16 0.40 -23.03
N LEU A 266 18.78 -0.74 -22.73
CA LEU A 266 18.70 -1.42 -21.43
C LEU A 266 20.05 -1.32 -20.73
N PRO A 267 20.12 -0.91 -19.45
CA PRO A 267 21.38 -0.88 -18.70
C PRO A 267 21.95 -2.29 -18.47
N GLY A 268 21.08 -3.28 -18.32
CA GLY A 268 21.43 -4.68 -18.10
C GLY A 268 20.21 -5.55 -17.83
N LEU A 269 20.46 -6.86 -17.68
CA LEU A 269 19.47 -7.85 -17.20
C LEU A 269 19.65 -8.19 -15.71
N ASP A 270 20.54 -7.48 -15.03
CA ASP A 270 20.77 -7.59 -13.60
C ASP A 270 19.73 -6.78 -12.79
N TRP A 271 19.90 -6.76 -11.48
CA TRP A 271 19.04 -6.05 -10.52
C TRP A 271 19.24 -4.51 -10.56
N TRP A 272 19.60 -3.93 -11.70
CA TRP A 272 19.83 -2.49 -11.83
C TRP A 272 18.60 -1.67 -11.43
N TRP A 273 17.41 -2.15 -11.80
CA TRP A 273 16.12 -1.51 -11.53
C TRP A 273 15.80 -1.43 -10.02
N TRP A 274 16.49 -2.20 -9.18
CA TRP A 274 16.39 -2.13 -7.72
C TRP A 274 16.89 -0.80 -7.17
N ARG A 275 17.93 -0.24 -7.80
CA ARG A 275 18.61 0.99 -7.36
C ARG A 275 17.71 2.22 -7.39
N ALA A 276 16.72 2.24 -8.27
CA ALA A 276 15.72 3.30 -8.36
C ALA A 276 14.99 3.57 -7.03
N THR A 277 14.99 2.62 -6.08
CA THR A 277 14.35 2.80 -4.77
C THR A 277 15.33 2.89 -3.61
N ARG A 278 16.63 2.95 -3.88
CA ARG A 278 17.74 3.02 -2.90
C ARG A 278 18.64 4.24 -3.16
N LEU A 279 18.02 5.36 -3.53
CA LEU A 279 18.71 6.59 -3.94
C LEU A 279 19.29 7.38 -2.76
N ILE A 280 18.72 7.21 -1.57
CA ILE A 280 19.05 7.99 -0.38
C ILE A 280 20.00 7.16 0.48
N GLN A 281 21.14 7.77 0.85
CA GLN A 281 22.14 7.14 1.69
C GLN A 281 22.30 7.93 2.98
N ASP A 282 21.69 7.41 4.04
CA ASP A 282 21.91 7.93 5.38
C ASP A 282 23.28 7.46 5.89
N VAL A 283 24.06 8.40 6.42
CA VAL A 283 25.38 8.13 7.02
C VAL A 283 25.36 8.71 8.41
N ASN A 284 25.73 7.91 9.41
CA ASN A 284 25.92 8.40 10.78
C ASN A 284 27.43 8.59 11.05
N PRO A 285 27.82 9.27 12.14
CA PRO A 285 29.24 9.44 12.48
C PRO A 285 30.03 8.14 12.74
N LEU A 286 29.35 6.99 12.88
CA LEU A 286 29.93 5.67 13.14
C LEU A 286 30.01 4.78 11.87
N GLY A 287 29.46 5.20 10.72
CA GLY A 287 29.48 4.43 9.47
C GLY A 287 28.20 4.52 8.62
N LYS A 288 28.11 3.63 7.61
CA LYS A 288 26.95 3.50 6.70
C LYS A 288 25.78 2.87 7.46
N MET A 289 24.60 3.47 7.34
CA MET A 289 23.35 2.97 7.91
C MET A 289 22.64 2.01 6.94
N PRO A 290 21.62 1.26 7.38
CA PRO A 290 20.71 0.55 6.48
C PRO A 290 20.27 1.46 5.32
N GLU A 291 20.20 0.90 4.11
CA GLU A 291 19.81 1.67 2.93
C GLU A 291 18.39 2.19 3.06
N VAL A 292 18.19 3.48 2.76
CA VAL A 292 16.86 4.09 2.83
C VAL A 292 16.04 3.61 1.64
N ILE A 293 14.81 3.19 1.93
CA ILE A 293 13.86 2.66 0.96
C ILE A 293 12.91 3.79 0.52
N ALA A 294 12.87 4.07 -0.78
CA ALA A 294 11.97 5.05 -1.39
C ALA A 294 11.25 4.42 -2.60
N GLU A 295 10.38 3.44 -2.32
CA GLU A 295 9.59 2.82 -3.38
C GLU A 295 8.47 3.73 -3.89
N PHE A 296 8.02 3.43 -5.10
CA PHE A 296 6.85 4.00 -5.76
C PHE A 296 6.06 2.86 -6.42
N PRO A 297 4.76 3.06 -6.74
CA PRO A 297 3.88 1.95 -7.13
C PRO A 297 4.41 1.11 -8.30
N ALA A 298 4.94 1.74 -9.35
CA ALA A 298 5.48 1.01 -10.51
C ALA A 298 6.63 0.05 -10.13
N PHE A 299 7.51 0.43 -9.19
CA PHE A 299 8.53 -0.48 -8.65
C PHE A 299 7.90 -1.68 -7.96
N SER A 300 6.96 -1.45 -7.02
CA SER A 300 6.38 -2.55 -6.24
C SER A 300 5.57 -3.52 -7.13
N PHE A 301 4.93 -3.01 -8.18
CA PHE A 301 4.25 -3.84 -9.17
C PHE A 301 5.22 -4.66 -10.04
N ILE A 302 6.40 -4.14 -10.37
CA ILE A 302 7.45 -4.88 -11.10
C ILE A 302 8.12 -5.92 -10.18
N LEU A 303 8.33 -5.57 -8.91
CA LEU A 303 8.85 -6.48 -7.90
C LEU A 303 7.94 -7.70 -7.71
N GLY A 304 6.62 -7.49 -7.60
CA GLY A 304 5.66 -8.58 -7.49
C GLY A 304 5.50 -9.14 -6.07
N ASP A 305 5.86 -8.37 -5.05
CA ASP A 305 5.54 -8.68 -3.66
C ASP A 305 4.09 -8.30 -3.39
N LEU A 306 3.29 -9.25 -2.90
CA LEU A 306 1.89 -9.02 -2.51
C LEU A 306 1.86 -8.42 -1.09
N HIS A 307 2.72 -7.44 -0.87
CA HIS A 307 2.98 -6.85 0.43
C HIS A 307 1.85 -5.90 0.85
N PRO A 308 1.63 -5.67 2.16
CA PRO A 308 0.52 -4.86 2.66
C PRO A 308 0.38 -3.44 2.09
N HIS A 309 1.47 -2.69 1.88
CA HIS A 309 1.38 -1.34 1.31
C HIS A 309 0.90 -1.35 -0.14
N VAL A 310 1.26 -2.38 -0.91
CA VAL A 310 0.81 -2.56 -2.30
C VAL A 310 -0.68 -2.87 -2.32
N MET A 311 -1.12 -3.82 -1.49
CA MET A 311 -2.55 -4.17 -1.39
C MET A 311 -3.42 -3.04 -0.84
N ALA A 312 -2.85 -2.13 -0.03
CA ALA A 312 -3.56 -0.96 0.49
C ALA A 312 -3.80 0.14 -0.56
N LEU A 313 -2.99 0.23 -1.63
CA LEU A 313 -3.08 1.31 -2.64
C LEU A 313 -4.49 1.54 -3.20
N PRO A 314 -5.20 0.52 -3.73
CA PRO A 314 -6.57 0.69 -4.19
C PRO A 314 -7.52 1.30 -3.14
N PHE A 315 -7.37 0.89 -1.88
CA PHE A 315 -8.25 1.31 -0.81
C PHE A 315 -7.85 2.68 -0.25
N GLY A 316 -6.59 3.07 -0.37
CA GLY A 316 -6.13 4.45 -0.17
C GLY A 316 -6.78 5.37 -1.19
N LEU A 317 -6.82 4.99 -2.47
CA LEU A 317 -7.55 5.72 -3.52
C LEU A 317 -9.06 5.78 -3.27
N LEU A 318 -9.66 4.70 -2.76
CA LEU A 318 -11.06 4.71 -2.31
C LEU A 318 -11.27 5.70 -1.15
N ALA A 319 -10.36 5.75 -0.17
CA ALA A 319 -10.42 6.72 0.92
C ALA A 319 -10.28 8.17 0.42
N LEU A 320 -9.45 8.42 -0.59
CA LEU A 320 -9.38 9.73 -1.25
C LEU A 320 -10.66 10.07 -2.02
N ALA A 321 -11.32 9.10 -2.66
CA ALA A 321 -12.62 9.31 -3.28
C ALA A 321 -13.72 9.61 -2.24
N VAL A 322 -13.65 8.97 -1.06
CA VAL A 322 -14.49 9.31 0.09
C VAL A 322 -14.20 10.72 0.57
N ALA A 323 -12.93 11.12 0.71
CA ALA A 323 -12.56 12.49 1.09
C ALA A 323 -13.08 13.52 0.06
N TRP A 324 -12.97 13.24 -1.24
CA TRP A 324 -13.54 14.09 -2.29
C TRP A 324 -15.07 14.20 -2.19
N ASN A 325 -15.75 13.07 -1.96
CA ASN A 325 -17.19 13.05 -1.72
C ASN A 325 -17.56 13.85 -0.45
N LEU A 326 -16.79 13.74 0.63
CA LEU A 326 -17.00 14.50 1.87
C LEU A 326 -16.85 16.00 1.63
N LEU A 327 -15.81 16.45 0.93
CA LEU A 327 -15.60 17.87 0.62
C LEU A 327 -16.79 18.47 -0.15
N THR A 328 -17.28 17.73 -1.14
CA THR A 328 -18.39 18.18 -2.01
C THR A 328 -19.76 18.08 -1.33
N ALA A 329 -19.98 17.06 -0.50
CA ALA A 329 -21.22 16.86 0.26
C ALA A 329 -21.34 17.83 1.44
N ALA A 330 -20.28 17.96 2.24
CA ALA A 330 -20.29 18.64 3.53
C ALA A 330 -20.66 20.12 3.41
N ALA A 331 -20.34 20.78 2.29
CA ALA A 331 -20.74 22.16 2.02
C ALA A 331 -22.26 22.34 1.85
N ARG A 332 -22.99 21.26 1.53
CA ARG A 332 -24.44 21.26 1.25
C ARG A 332 -25.27 20.72 2.41
N LEU A 333 -24.64 20.06 3.38
CA LEU A 333 -25.32 19.58 4.57
C LEU A 333 -25.82 20.76 5.42
N PRO A 334 -26.97 20.60 6.12
CA PRO A 334 -27.42 21.60 7.09
C PRO A 334 -26.36 21.85 8.16
N GLU A 335 -26.41 22.99 8.84
CA GLU A 335 -25.57 23.24 10.01
C GLU A 335 -25.88 22.19 11.09
N GLY A 336 -24.86 21.81 11.86
CA GLY A 336 -25.01 20.81 12.90
C GLY A 336 -25.88 21.31 14.04
N ASP A 337 -26.68 20.43 14.64
CA ASP A 337 -27.52 20.79 15.77
C ASP A 337 -26.65 21.23 16.96
N THR A 338 -26.91 22.44 17.46
CA THR A 338 -26.15 23.03 18.56
C THR A 338 -26.82 22.77 19.91
N VAL A 339 -26.05 22.27 20.88
CA VAL A 339 -26.49 22.09 22.27
C VAL A 339 -25.64 22.98 23.17
N GLU A 340 -26.27 23.77 24.03
CA GLU A 340 -25.59 24.52 25.07
C GLU A 340 -25.19 23.57 26.21
N VAL A 341 -23.89 23.45 26.46
CA VAL A 341 -23.33 22.54 27.48
C VAL A 341 -23.02 23.29 28.76
N LEU A 342 -22.60 24.55 28.64
CA LEU A 342 -22.44 25.51 29.74
C LEU A 342 -22.94 26.88 29.27
N PRO A 343 -23.32 27.80 30.18
CA PRO A 343 -23.71 29.15 29.82
C PRO A 343 -22.68 29.82 28.90
N GLY A 344 -23.06 30.11 27.65
CA GLY A 344 -22.18 30.72 26.65
C GLY A 344 -21.23 29.76 25.92
N TRP A 345 -21.31 28.45 26.18
CA TRP A 345 -20.55 27.41 25.48
C TRP A 345 -21.47 26.36 24.86
N SER A 346 -21.55 26.37 23.53
CA SER A 346 -22.33 25.42 22.74
C SER A 346 -21.45 24.50 21.90
N ILE A 347 -21.86 23.25 21.78
CA ILE A 347 -21.23 22.23 20.94
C ILE A 347 -22.19 21.92 19.78
N ALA A 348 -21.68 21.87 18.55
CA ALA A 348 -22.42 21.43 17.39
C ALA A 348 -22.15 19.95 17.11
N TRP A 349 -23.21 19.16 16.92
CA TRP A 349 -23.09 17.77 16.49
C TRP A 349 -22.72 17.67 15.00
N PRO A 350 -21.96 16.63 14.61
CA PRO A 350 -21.53 16.52 13.22
C PRO A 350 -22.70 16.25 12.28
N ALA A 351 -22.88 17.11 11.27
CA ALA A 351 -23.81 16.84 10.19
C ALA A 351 -23.24 15.71 9.32
N LEU A 352 -24.00 14.61 9.20
CA LEU A 352 -23.50 13.38 8.59
C LEU A 352 -23.85 13.29 7.09
N PRO A 353 -22.93 12.82 6.23
CA PRO A 353 -23.22 12.53 4.84
C PRO A 353 -24.12 11.28 4.71
N ALA A 354 -24.55 10.97 3.49
CA ALA A 354 -25.23 9.71 3.21
C ALA A 354 -24.35 8.50 3.58
N LEU A 355 -24.94 7.50 4.25
CA LEU A 355 -24.27 6.27 4.69
C LEU A 355 -23.01 6.54 5.53
N PRO A 356 -23.12 7.26 6.66
CA PRO A 356 -21.96 7.76 7.40
C PRO A 356 -21.06 6.66 7.94
N LEU A 357 -21.58 5.46 8.22
CA LEU A 357 -20.81 4.31 8.69
C LEU A 357 -19.82 3.77 7.64
N LEU A 358 -20.04 4.01 6.35
CA LEU A 358 -19.10 3.59 5.31
C LEU A 358 -17.81 4.43 5.32
N VAL A 359 -17.82 5.63 5.91
CA VAL A 359 -16.62 6.46 6.07
C VAL A 359 -15.62 5.82 7.04
N PRO A 360 -15.92 5.58 8.33
CA PRO A 360 -15.01 4.89 9.23
C PRO A 360 -14.74 3.46 8.81
N LEU A 361 -15.68 2.76 8.16
CA LEU A 361 -15.42 1.43 7.59
C LEU A 361 -14.29 1.48 6.55
N THR A 362 -14.34 2.44 5.62
CA THR A 362 -13.36 2.60 4.54
C THR A 362 -12.01 3.08 5.06
N VAL A 363 -12.03 4.15 5.86
CA VAL A 363 -10.79 4.74 6.38
C VAL A 363 -10.14 3.81 7.41
N GLY A 364 -10.92 3.21 8.31
CA GLY A 364 -10.43 2.23 9.29
C GLY A 364 -9.86 0.95 8.67
N ALA A 365 -10.34 0.55 7.48
CA ALA A 365 -9.80 -0.60 6.75
C ALA A 365 -8.30 -0.46 6.49
N LEU A 366 -7.83 0.76 6.23
CA LEU A 366 -6.41 1.05 6.02
C LEU A 366 -5.58 0.71 7.25
N GLY A 367 -6.15 0.80 8.45
CA GLY A 367 -5.50 0.38 9.68
C GLY A 367 -5.14 -1.11 9.68
N PHE A 368 -5.99 -1.93 9.06
CA PHE A 368 -5.83 -3.37 8.97
C PHE A 368 -5.09 -3.80 7.67
N LEU A 369 -5.26 -3.07 6.57
CA LEU A 369 -4.53 -3.29 5.32
C LEU A 369 -3.05 -2.93 5.45
N ASN A 370 -2.74 -1.78 6.07
CA ASN A 370 -1.40 -1.28 6.32
C ASN A 370 -1.49 -0.12 7.34
N SER A 371 -1.22 -0.39 8.63
CA SER A 371 -1.51 0.56 9.71
C SER A 371 -0.93 1.98 9.54
N TRP A 372 0.15 2.12 8.76
CA TRP A 372 0.76 3.40 8.43
C TRP A 372 -0.13 4.33 7.58
N ASP A 373 -1.08 3.78 6.84
CA ASP A 373 -1.97 4.54 5.97
C ASP A 373 -3.13 5.19 6.74
N PHE A 374 -3.62 4.53 7.79
CA PHE A 374 -4.80 5.00 8.52
C PHE A 374 -4.71 6.48 8.99
N PRO A 375 -3.63 6.93 9.66
CA PRO A 375 -3.53 8.32 10.11
C PRO A 375 -3.58 9.33 8.96
N THR A 376 -2.87 9.06 7.86
CA THR A 376 -2.79 9.96 6.70
C THR A 376 -4.14 10.12 6.02
N TYR A 377 -4.79 9.01 5.65
CA TYR A 377 -6.04 9.08 4.93
C TYR A 377 -7.21 9.52 5.83
N ALA A 378 -7.16 9.23 7.14
CA ALA A 378 -8.11 9.80 8.11
C ALA A 378 -7.96 11.32 8.20
N LEU A 379 -6.74 11.83 8.29
CA LEU A 379 -6.48 13.27 8.31
C LEU A 379 -7.01 13.95 7.05
N VAL A 380 -6.76 13.38 5.87
CA VAL A 380 -7.27 13.92 4.59
C VAL A 380 -8.81 13.90 4.55
N ALA A 381 -9.45 12.81 4.98
CA ALA A 381 -10.91 12.71 5.00
C ALA A 381 -11.56 13.72 5.98
N VAL A 382 -10.99 13.85 7.18
CA VAL A 382 -11.44 14.82 8.19
C VAL A 382 -11.20 16.25 7.73
N ALA A 383 -10.03 16.56 7.15
CA ALA A 383 -9.73 17.88 6.62
C ALA A 383 -10.68 18.25 5.46
N ALA A 384 -10.96 17.31 4.55
CA ALA A 384 -11.91 17.50 3.47
C ALA A 384 -13.32 17.81 3.99
N TYR A 385 -13.80 17.08 4.99
CA TYR A 385 -15.05 17.38 5.67
C TYR A 385 -15.02 18.79 6.30
N ALA A 386 -14.00 19.09 7.11
CA ALA A 386 -13.88 20.36 7.83
C ALA A 386 -13.82 21.56 6.86
N ILE A 387 -13.15 21.44 5.71
CA ILE A 387 -13.14 22.47 4.66
C ILE A 387 -14.55 22.68 4.10
N GLY A 388 -15.26 21.60 3.78
CA GLY A 388 -16.65 21.68 3.31
C GLY A 388 -17.56 22.35 4.34
N ARG A 389 -17.39 22.04 5.63
CA ARG A 389 -18.14 22.70 6.71
C ARG A 389 -17.78 24.18 6.87
N ALA A 390 -16.51 24.55 6.70
CA ALA A 390 -16.11 25.96 6.74
C ALA A 390 -16.82 26.80 5.66
N TRP A 391 -17.03 26.22 4.47
CA TRP A 391 -17.85 26.85 3.42
C TRP A 391 -19.32 26.91 3.79
N ARG A 392 -19.87 25.90 4.48
CA ARG A 392 -21.27 25.94 4.93
C ARG A 392 -21.51 27.07 5.93
N TYR A 393 -20.62 27.23 6.91
CA TYR A 393 -20.73 28.25 7.95
C TYR A 393 -20.28 29.65 7.51
N GLN A 394 -19.45 29.75 6.45
CA GLN A 394 -18.79 30.98 6.00
C GLN A 394 -17.85 31.63 7.05
N ARG A 395 -17.63 30.96 8.19
CA ARG A 395 -16.75 31.38 9.28
C ARG A 395 -16.22 30.16 10.03
N LEU A 396 -15.03 30.30 10.62
CA LEU A 396 -14.45 29.31 11.53
C LEU A 396 -14.93 29.61 12.96
N SER A 397 -16.16 29.20 13.27
CA SER A 397 -16.80 29.38 14.59
C SER A 397 -16.48 28.23 15.55
N ALA A 398 -16.86 28.37 16.82
CA ALA A 398 -16.85 27.27 17.79
C ALA A 398 -17.74 26.09 17.33
N ALA A 399 -18.86 26.37 16.66
CA ALA A 399 -19.72 25.36 16.05
C ALA A 399 -18.96 24.57 14.96
N TRP A 400 -18.29 25.26 14.02
CA TRP A 400 -17.47 24.58 13.00
C TRP A 400 -16.38 23.70 13.64
N ALA A 401 -15.70 24.21 14.66
CA ALA A 401 -14.61 23.49 15.33
C ALA A 401 -15.13 22.23 16.05
N SER A 402 -16.21 22.36 16.83
CA SER A 402 -16.81 21.24 17.57
C SER A 402 -17.41 20.19 16.64
N GLU A 403 -18.10 20.59 15.57
CA GLU A 403 -18.62 19.67 14.56
C GLU A 403 -17.50 18.92 13.84
N SER A 404 -16.44 19.63 13.43
CA SER A 404 -15.28 19.01 12.76
C SER A 404 -14.55 18.05 13.70
N ALA A 405 -14.38 18.42 14.97
CA ALA A 405 -13.78 17.57 15.99
C ALA A 405 -14.64 16.34 16.33
N GLY A 406 -15.97 16.51 16.40
CA GLY A 406 -16.91 15.40 16.60
C GLY A 406 -16.89 14.42 15.43
N PHE A 407 -16.83 14.91 14.19
CA PHE A 407 -16.65 14.06 13.01
C PHE A 407 -15.30 13.33 13.02
N ALA A 408 -14.21 14.02 13.39
CA ALA A 408 -12.90 13.41 13.54
C ALA A 408 -12.92 12.29 14.59
N GLY A 409 -13.51 12.56 15.76
CA GLY A 409 -13.71 11.57 16.82
C GLY A 409 -14.51 10.37 16.33
N MET A 410 -15.60 10.58 15.57
CA MET A 410 -16.37 9.51 14.97
C MET A 410 -15.54 8.67 13.99
N VAL A 411 -14.80 9.29 13.07
CA VAL A 411 -13.98 8.58 12.08
C VAL A 411 -12.89 7.75 12.76
N LEU A 412 -12.20 8.32 13.76
CA LEU A 412 -11.12 7.64 14.47
C LEU A 412 -11.65 6.55 15.40
N ALA A 413 -12.65 6.84 16.23
CA ALA A 413 -13.18 5.89 17.20
C ALA A 413 -13.92 4.74 16.52
N LEU A 414 -14.82 5.03 15.57
CA LEU A 414 -15.51 3.96 14.83
C LEU A 414 -14.56 3.25 13.86
N GLY A 415 -13.60 3.95 13.27
CA GLY A 415 -12.57 3.35 12.42
C GLY A 415 -11.72 2.33 13.18
N PHE A 416 -11.41 2.58 14.45
CA PHE A 416 -10.76 1.60 15.31
C PHE A 416 -11.73 0.50 15.77
N ALA A 417 -12.92 0.88 16.24
CA ALA A 417 -13.90 -0.04 16.82
C ALA A 417 -14.41 -1.09 15.83
N LEU A 418 -14.64 -0.73 14.56
CA LEU A 418 -15.10 -1.65 13.53
C LEU A 418 -14.08 -2.78 13.24
N TYR A 419 -12.80 -2.54 13.54
CA TYR A 419 -11.70 -3.48 13.34
C TYR A 419 -11.07 -3.95 14.66
N LEU A 420 -11.76 -3.75 15.80
CA LEU A 420 -11.26 -4.10 17.12
C LEU A 420 -10.80 -5.56 17.26
N PRO A 421 -11.50 -6.58 16.70
CA PRO A 421 -11.02 -7.96 16.73
C PRO A 421 -9.60 -8.15 16.17
N PHE A 422 -9.21 -7.37 15.15
CA PHE A 422 -7.84 -7.40 14.62
C PHE A 422 -6.86 -6.76 15.61
N TYR A 423 -7.18 -5.56 16.11
CA TYR A 423 -6.30 -4.83 17.03
C TYR A 423 -6.03 -5.54 18.35
N ILE A 424 -6.95 -6.41 18.81
CA ILE A 424 -6.73 -7.24 20.00
C ILE A 424 -5.60 -8.26 19.77
N GLY A 425 -5.53 -8.87 18.58
CA GLY A 425 -4.51 -9.87 18.24
C GLY A 425 -3.22 -9.31 17.65
N PHE A 426 -3.23 -8.05 17.19
CA PHE A 426 -2.12 -7.42 16.51
C PHE A 426 -1.05 -6.89 17.48
N ARG A 427 0.22 -7.16 17.15
CA ARG A 427 1.39 -6.55 17.80
C ARG A 427 2.09 -5.62 16.82
N SER A 428 2.40 -4.40 17.28
CA SER A 428 3.07 -3.38 16.48
C SER A 428 4.57 -3.29 16.81
N GLN A 429 5.39 -3.04 15.80
CA GLN A 429 6.81 -2.69 15.94
C GLN A 429 7.04 -1.28 16.47
N ALA A 430 6.03 -0.41 16.38
CA ALA A 430 6.18 1.01 16.65
C ALA A 430 6.44 1.25 18.14
N ALA A 431 7.62 1.80 18.46
CA ALA A 431 8.07 2.14 19.81
C ALA A 431 8.04 3.66 20.08
N GLY A 432 7.11 4.38 19.45
CA GLY A 432 6.98 5.85 19.56
C GLY A 432 7.85 6.62 18.57
N LEU A 433 8.01 7.93 18.80
CA LEU A 433 8.75 8.82 17.90
C LEU A 433 10.24 8.92 18.29
N GLY A 434 11.10 9.03 17.27
CA GLY A 434 12.53 9.34 17.37
C GLY A 434 12.87 10.60 16.57
N VAL A 435 14.00 11.22 16.90
CA VAL A 435 14.49 12.45 16.24
C VAL A 435 15.56 12.11 15.20
N VAL A 436 15.45 12.69 14.01
CA VAL A 436 16.45 12.59 12.95
C VAL A 436 17.53 13.65 13.16
N SER A 437 18.66 13.24 13.74
CA SER A 437 19.76 14.14 14.13
C SER A 437 20.98 14.11 13.20
N TYR A 438 21.16 13.02 12.44
CA TYR A 438 22.41 12.75 11.72
C TYR A 438 22.25 12.67 10.19
N ALA A 439 21.03 12.49 9.68
CA ALA A 439 20.78 12.32 8.25
C ALA A 439 19.78 13.36 7.71
N LYS A 440 20.04 13.86 6.50
CA LYS A 440 19.12 14.72 5.75
C LYS A 440 19.13 14.27 4.31
N THR A 441 17.97 14.31 3.67
CA THR A 441 17.82 13.91 2.28
C THR A 441 18.45 14.98 1.37
N PRO A 442 19.43 14.62 0.53
CA PRO A 442 19.95 15.51 -0.50
C PRO A 442 18.84 15.96 -1.46
N TRP A 443 18.82 17.26 -1.79
CA TRP A 443 17.77 17.86 -2.62
C TRP A 443 17.69 17.21 -4.01
N LEU A 444 18.83 16.80 -4.59
CA LEU A 444 18.86 16.15 -5.89
C LEU A 444 18.12 14.80 -5.85
N GLN A 445 18.36 13.99 -4.82
CA GLN A 445 17.71 12.69 -4.67
C GLN A 445 16.21 12.85 -4.44
N TYR A 446 15.79 13.88 -3.69
CA TYR A 446 14.38 14.23 -3.57
C TYR A 446 13.74 14.62 -4.92
N VAL A 447 14.45 15.40 -5.73
CA VAL A 447 14.02 15.77 -7.09
C VAL A 447 14.03 14.56 -8.04
N LEU A 448 14.96 13.61 -7.90
CA LEU A 448 14.92 12.39 -8.70
C LEU A 448 13.69 11.55 -8.39
N ILE A 449 13.26 11.51 -7.12
CA ILE A 449 12.06 10.80 -6.68
C ILE A 449 10.79 11.55 -7.17
N PHE A 450 10.58 12.79 -6.74
CA PHE A 450 9.30 13.52 -6.95
C PHE A 450 9.32 14.56 -8.08
N GLY A 451 10.41 14.65 -8.84
CA GLY A 451 10.63 15.74 -9.80
C GLY A 451 9.56 15.86 -10.87
N LEU A 452 8.97 14.75 -11.31
CA LEU A 452 7.85 14.76 -12.26
C LEU A 452 6.62 15.48 -11.67
N ASP A 453 6.20 15.11 -10.46
CA ASP A 453 5.05 15.73 -9.80
C ASP A 453 5.33 17.18 -9.42
N LEU A 454 6.54 17.49 -8.96
CA LEU A 454 6.95 18.85 -8.62
C LEU A 454 7.00 19.73 -9.87
N ALA A 455 7.48 19.22 -11.01
CA ALA A 455 7.48 19.96 -12.27
C ALA A 455 6.06 20.28 -12.75
N ALA A 456 5.09 19.41 -12.46
CA ALA A 456 3.66 19.62 -12.71
C ALA A 456 3.00 20.59 -11.72
N LEU A 457 3.36 20.55 -10.44
CA LEU A 457 2.70 21.29 -9.37
C LEU A 457 3.30 22.68 -9.12
N VAL A 458 4.62 22.78 -9.01
CA VAL A 458 5.29 24.01 -8.53
C VAL A 458 4.98 25.22 -9.42
N PRO A 459 5.04 25.15 -10.76
CA PRO A 459 4.71 26.30 -11.61
C PRO A 459 3.24 26.73 -11.47
N TRP A 460 2.31 25.78 -11.32
CA TRP A 460 0.91 26.07 -11.05
C TRP A 460 0.72 26.78 -9.70
N LEU A 461 1.38 26.30 -8.65
CA LEU A 461 1.34 26.89 -7.30
C LEU A 461 1.93 28.30 -7.29
N LEU A 462 3.10 28.49 -7.90
CA LEU A 462 3.75 29.78 -8.03
C LEU A 462 2.90 30.76 -8.84
N GLY A 463 2.30 30.31 -9.95
CA GLY A 463 1.39 31.12 -10.74
C GLY A 463 0.19 31.63 -9.95
N GLN A 464 -0.40 30.79 -9.09
CA GLN A 464 -1.47 31.22 -8.18
C GLN A 464 -0.95 32.16 -7.08
N GLY A 465 0.20 31.86 -6.47
CA GLY A 465 0.80 32.70 -5.45
C GLY A 465 1.12 34.10 -5.96
N LEU A 466 1.71 34.21 -7.15
CA LEU A 466 2.02 35.48 -7.81
C LEU A 466 0.76 36.27 -8.16
N ALA A 467 -0.31 35.60 -8.62
CA ALA A 467 -1.59 36.26 -8.88
C ALA A 467 -2.22 36.85 -7.60
N LEU A 468 -1.95 36.26 -6.44
CA LEU A 468 -2.46 36.71 -5.14
C LEU A 468 -1.45 37.55 -4.34
N ALA A 469 -0.20 37.69 -4.79
CA ALA A 469 0.90 38.30 -4.04
C ALA A 469 0.64 39.76 -3.63
N ARG A 470 -0.15 40.50 -4.42
CA ARG A 470 -0.55 41.88 -4.11
C ARG A 470 -1.66 41.98 -3.07
N GLN A 471 -2.34 40.88 -2.74
CA GLN A 471 -3.43 40.87 -1.76
C GLN A 471 -2.85 40.81 -0.34
N PRO A 472 -3.15 41.79 0.55
CA PRO A 472 -2.62 41.80 1.91
C PRO A 472 -3.01 40.56 2.72
N ARG A 473 -4.22 40.04 2.48
CA ARG A 473 -4.72 38.80 3.12
C ARG A 473 -3.82 37.61 2.80
N PHE A 474 -3.47 37.42 1.53
CA PHE A 474 -2.59 36.33 1.11
C PHE A 474 -1.19 36.47 1.73
N ARG A 475 -0.59 37.68 1.71
CA ARG A 475 0.73 37.92 2.33
C ARG A 475 0.74 37.58 3.82
N ARG A 476 -0.32 37.96 4.56
CA ARG A 476 -0.47 37.62 5.99
C ARG A 476 -0.60 36.11 6.18
N SER A 477 -1.44 35.46 5.39
CA SER A 477 -1.62 34.00 5.45
C SER A 477 -0.33 33.25 5.14
N TYR A 478 0.43 33.68 4.13
CA TYR A 478 1.74 33.11 3.81
C TYR A 478 2.74 33.32 4.94
N GLY A 479 2.81 34.52 5.53
CA GLY A 479 3.69 34.79 6.68
C GLY A 479 3.38 33.88 7.87
N VAL A 480 2.11 33.74 8.24
CA VAL A 480 1.67 32.83 9.33
C VAL A 480 1.97 31.38 9.00
N ALA A 481 1.66 30.94 7.79
CA ALA A 481 1.92 29.57 7.35
C ALA A 481 3.43 29.26 7.33
N LEU A 482 4.26 30.23 6.92
CA LEU A 482 5.71 30.10 6.91
C LEU A 482 6.28 30.03 8.32
N THR A 483 5.83 30.89 9.23
CA THR A 483 6.20 30.80 10.65
C THR A 483 5.82 29.44 11.22
N GLY A 484 4.60 28.96 10.94
CA GLY A 484 4.17 27.62 11.35
C GLY A 484 5.06 26.51 10.78
N ALA A 485 5.36 26.55 9.48
CA ALA A 485 6.22 25.57 8.81
C ALA A 485 7.66 25.57 9.35
N LEU A 486 8.20 26.73 9.75
CA LEU A 486 9.53 26.87 10.35
C LEU A 486 9.57 26.43 11.82
N LEU A 487 8.45 26.55 12.56
CA LEU A 487 8.33 26.09 13.95
C LEU A 487 7.97 24.61 14.07
N LEU A 488 7.33 24.03 13.05
CA LEU A 488 6.90 22.64 13.02
C LEU A 488 8.04 21.65 13.31
N PRO A 489 9.27 21.78 12.75
CA PRO A 489 10.40 20.93 13.11
C PRO A 489 10.70 20.92 14.60
N ALA A 490 10.69 22.09 15.26
CA ALA A 490 10.94 22.19 16.69
C ALA A 490 9.81 21.55 17.50
N ALA A 491 8.55 21.73 17.09
CA ALA A 491 7.41 21.09 17.74
C ALA A 491 7.46 19.54 17.63
N LEU A 492 7.78 19.02 16.45
CA LEU A 492 7.94 17.57 16.21
C LEU A 492 9.13 17.00 16.97
N ALA A 493 10.27 17.69 16.96
CA ALA A 493 11.45 17.24 17.70
C ALA A 493 11.23 17.30 19.22
N ALA A 494 10.48 18.29 19.72
CA ALA A 494 10.09 18.39 21.11
C ALA A 494 9.15 17.25 21.53
N SER A 495 8.19 16.86 20.69
CA SER A 495 7.30 15.73 21.00
C SER A 495 8.02 14.38 21.00
N ALA A 496 9.10 14.26 20.22
CA ALA A 496 9.90 13.04 20.12
C ALA A 496 11.01 12.94 21.19
N GLY A 497 11.61 14.05 21.62
CA GLY A 497 12.80 14.03 22.50
C GLY A 497 12.98 15.24 23.41
N GLY A 498 11.93 16.03 23.63
CA GLY A 498 11.98 17.24 24.45
C GLY A 498 12.98 18.28 23.91
N ILE A 499 13.53 19.10 24.80
CA ILE A 499 14.48 20.17 24.44
C ILE A 499 15.73 19.59 23.76
N THR A 500 16.23 18.45 24.23
CA THR A 500 17.38 17.75 23.61
C THR A 500 17.08 17.37 22.16
N GLY A 501 15.88 16.86 21.88
CA GLY A 501 15.43 16.55 20.54
C GLY A 501 15.46 17.78 19.62
N VAL A 502 14.99 18.93 20.12
CA VAL A 502 15.03 20.20 19.37
C VAL A 502 16.46 20.60 19.02
N LEU A 503 17.38 20.57 19.99
CA LEU A 503 18.78 20.92 19.77
C LEU A 503 19.43 20.00 18.72
N LEU A 504 19.15 18.70 18.79
CA LEU A 504 19.65 17.71 17.83
C LEU A 504 19.11 17.94 16.41
N ALA A 505 17.81 18.26 16.27
CA ALA A 505 17.19 18.53 14.98
C ALA A 505 17.76 19.81 14.33
N ILE A 506 17.98 20.85 15.13
CA ILE A 506 18.61 22.11 14.68
C ILE A 506 20.05 21.85 14.23
N PHE A 507 20.84 21.17 15.06
CA PHE A 507 22.23 20.84 14.75
C PHE A 507 22.34 20.02 13.46
N GLY A 508 21.57 18.94 13.33
CA GLY A 508 21.57 18.11 12.11
C GLY A 508 21.18 18.87 10.85
N SER A 509 20.25 19.83 10.96
CA SER A 509 19.81 20.64 9.82
C SER A 509 20.85 21.70 9.41
N ALA A 510 21.58 22.26 10.39
CA ALA A 510 22.63 23.25 10.14
C ALA A 510 23.90 22.66 9.50
N VAL A 511 24.19 21.38 9.78
CA VAL A 511 25.46 20.73 9.38
C VAL A 511 25.34 19.99 8.04
N VAL A 512 24.19 19.38 7.71
CA VAL A 512 24.14 18.37 6.63
C VAL A 512 23.56 18.89 5.31
N ALA A 513 22.43 19.61 5.31
CA ALA A 513 21.85 20.28 4.11
C ALA A 513 20.51 20.98 4.45
N PRO A 514 20.48 22.28 4.82
CA PRO A 514 19.23 22.95 5.19
C PRO A 514 18.29 23.23 4.01
N TRP A 515 18.79 23.14 2.78
CA TRP A 515 18.12 23.66 1.60
C TRP A 515 16.83 22.93 1.25
N LEU A 516 16.80 21.59 1.36
CA LEU A 516 15.59 20.82 1.07
C LEU A 516 14.49 21.15 2.10
N ALA A 517 14.82 21.12 3.39
CA ALA A 517 13.87 21.45 4.45
C ALA A 517 13.32 22.88 4.28
N LEU A 518 14.17 23.85 3.96
CA LEU A 518 13.72 25.22 3.70
C LEU A 518 12.81 25.30 2.46
N ALA A 519 13.17 24.63 1.37
CA ALA A 519 12.35 24.60 0.15
C ALA A 519 10.97 23.97 0.41
N LEU A 520 10.92 22.86 1.15
CA LEU A 520 9.68 22.21 1.56
C LEU A 520 8.84 23.11 2.48
N ALA A 521 9.46 23.81 3.43
CA ALA A 521 8.76 24.74 4.31
C ALA A 521 8.14 25.91 3.53
N LEU A 522 8.88 26.51 2.59
CA LEU A 522 8.39 27.57 1.72
C LEU A 522 7.22 27.09 0.84
N LEU A 523 7.35 25.90 0.26
CA LEU A 523 6.32 25.33 -0.61
C LEU A 523 5.07 24.94 0.19
N ALA A 524 5.22 24.27 1.34
CA ALA A 524 4.11 23.94 2.22
C ALA A 524 3.39 25.21 2.72
N ALA A 525 4.13 26.26 3.07
CA ALA A 525 3.56 27.55 3.46
C ALA A 525 2.78 28.21 2.31
N LEU A 526 3.29 28.12 1.07
CA LEU A 526 2.58 28.61 -0.12
C LEU A 526 1.27 27.86 -0.31
N VAL A 527 1.30 26.52 -0.28
CA VAL A 527 0.11 25.68 -0.47
C VAL A 527 -0.92 25.93 0.64
N ALA A 528 -0.48 26.01 1.90
CA ALA A 528 -1.35 26.31 3.04
C ALA A 528 -1.98 27.69 2.93
N ALA A 529 -1.24 28.71 2.49
CA ALA A 529 -1.78 30.05 2.26
C ALA A 529 -2.81 30.08 1.11
N LEU A 530 -2.54 29.36 0.02
CA LEU A 530 -3.49 29.22 -1.10
C LEU A 530 -4.78 28.52 -0.65
N LEU A 531 -4.64 27.43 0.12
CA LEU A 531 -5.78 26.70 0.67
C LEU A 531 -6.58 27.58 1.64
N TRP A 532 -5.91 28.35 2.50
CA TRP A 532 -6.55 29.27 3.42
C TRP A 532 -7.35 30.38 2.72
N VAL A 533 -6.80 30.96 1.65
CA VAL A 533 -7.52 31.97 0.86
C VAL A 533 -8.79 31.36 0.23
N ARG A 534 -8.71 30.11 -0.26
CA ARG A 534 -9.87 29.39 -0.84
C ARG A 534 -10.90 28.95 0.20
N LEU A 535 -10.46 28.60 1.41
CA LEU A 535 -11.34 28.32 2.54
C LEU A 535 -12.26 29.51 2.86
N ARG A 536 -11.77 30.73 2.63
CA ARG A 536 -12.47 31.99 2.89
C ARG A 536 -13.07 32.64 1.63
N ALA A 537 -13.05 31.95 0.49
CA ALA A 537 -13.58 32.49 -0.75
C ALA A 537 -15.12 32.52 -0.72
N PRO A 538 -15.77 33.60 -1.22
CA PRO A 538 -17.24 33.69 -1.26
C PRO A 538 -17.90 32.59 -2.10
N GLN A 539 -17.21 32.14 -3.15
CA GLN A 539 -17.64 31.05 -4.02
C GLN A 539 -16.70 29.85 -3.81
N PRO A 540 -17.17 28.76 -3.18
CA PRO A 540 -16.38 27.56 -2.98
C PRO A 540 -15.98 26.92 -4.31
N ASP A 541 -14.73 26.51 -4.41
CA ASP A 541 -14.21 25.76 -5.56
C ASP A 541 -13.50 24.50 -5.05
N ALA A 542 -14.24 23.38 -5.08
CA ALA A 542 -13.85 22.17 -4.37
C ALA A 542 -12.62 21.48 -4.98
N ALA A 543 -12.53 21.42 -6.31
CA ALA A 543 -11.46 20.69 -6.99
C ALA A 543 -10.04 21.24 -6.70
N PRO A 544 -9.75 22.55 -6.85
CA PRO A 544 -8.45 23.10 -6.47
C PRO A 544 -8.19 23.05 -4.97
N ALA A 545 -9.23 23.19 -4.13
CA ALA A 545 -9.05 23.05 -2.68
C ALA A 545 -8.63 21.63 -2.31
N PHE A 546 -9.23 20.62 -2.96
CA PHE A 546 -8.84 19.22 -2.79
C PHE A 546 -7.42 18.96 -3.31
N ALA A 547 -7.07 19.44 -4.50
CA ALA A 547 -5.72 19.30 -5.04
C ALA A 547 -4.66 19.93 -4.11
N LEU A 548 -4.93 21.12 -3.56
CA LEU A 548 -4.06 21.77 -2.57
C LEU A 548 -3.99 20.99 -1.25
N LEU A 549 -5.09 20.40 -0.79
CA LEU A 549 -5.09 19.53 0.39
C LEU A 549 -4.19 18.30 0.19
N LEU A 550 -4.28 17.63 -0.96
CA LEU A 550 -3.43 16.49 -1.29
C LEU A 550 -1.95 16.90 -1.40
N THR A 551 -1.68 18.03 -2.07
CA THR A 551 -0.32 18.59 -2.15
C THR A 551 0.23 18.91 -0.77
N LEU A 552 -0.56 19.57 0.09
CA LEU A 552 -0.13 19.91 1.45
C LEU A 552 0.16 18.66 2.28
N ALA A 553 -0.74 17.67 2.23
CA ALA A 553 -0.55 16.40 2.93
C ALA A 553 0.74 15.70 2.47
N GLY A 554 0.95 15.56 1.16
CA GLY A 554 2.16 14.94 0.60
C GLY A 554 3.45 15.66 0.99
N LEU A 555 3.47 17.00 0.95
CA LEU A 555 4.62 17.80 1.37
C LEU A 555 4.89 17.70 2.87
N LEU A 556 3.84 17.68 3.71
CA LEU A 556 4.01 17.56 5.16
C LEU A 556 4.53 16.18 5.57
N LEU A 557 4.13 15.12 4.87
CA LEU A 557 4.65 13.77 5.11
C LEU A 557 6.15 13.69 4.84
N THR A 558 6.63 14.19 3.70
CA THR A 558 8.07 14.19 3.38
C THR A 558 8.86 15.19 4.21
N PHE A 559 8.24 16.31 4.58
CA PHE A 559 8.86 17.27 5.49
C PHE A 559 9.05 16.68 6.88
N ALA A 560 8.07 15.95 7.41
CA ALA A 560 8.16 15.34 8.74
C ALA A 560 9.30 14.31 8.84
N THR A 561 9.54 13.52 7.79
CA THR A 561 10.60 12.49 7.75
C THR A 561 12.01 13.06 7.83
N GLU A 562 12.17 14.36 7.60
CA GLU A 562 13.46 15.03 7.76
C GLU A 562 13.78 15.32 9.22
N PHE A 563 12.81 15.26 10.15
CA PHE A 563 13.00 15.67 11.54
C PHE A 563 12.64 14.60 12.55
N VAL A 564 11.63 13.79 12.26
CA VAL A 564 11.17 12.71 13.14
C VAL A 564 10.92 11.45 12.35
N PHE A 565 11.02 10.32 13.05
CA PHE A 565 10.66 9.01 12.51
C PHE A 565 9.95 8.18 13.58
N ILE A 566 9.20 7.18 13.16
CA ILE A 566 8.62 6.18 14.07
C ILE A 566 9.71 5.14 14.34
N ARG A 567 10.06 4.95 15.62
CA ARG A 567 11.04 3.95 16.05
C ARG A 567 10.48 2.56 15.83
N ASP A 568 11.28 1.71 15.21
CA ASP A 568 11.00 0.30 14.98
C ASP A 568 12.29 -0.53 15.20
N SER A 569 12.27 -1.80 14.81
CA SER A 569 13.40 -2.73 14.97
C SER A 569 14.68 -2.31 14.25
N PHE A 570 14.61 -1.41 13.26
CA PHE A 570 15.78 -0.94 12.52
C PHE A 570 16.46 0.25 13.20
N GLY A 571 15.75 0.96 14.09
CA GLY A 571 16.32 2.13 14.80
C GLY A 571 16.67 3.30 13.89
N THR A 572 16.16 3.35 12.66
CA THR A 572 16.42 4.40 11.66
C THR A 572 15.14 4.94 11.06
N ARG A 573 15.22 6.03 10.27
CA ARG A 573 14.06 6.58 9.56
C ARG A 573 13.61 5.78 8.33
N MET A 574 14.29 4.68 8.00
CA MET A 574 14.09 3.90 6.76
C MET A 574 12.61 3.57 6.50
N ASN A 575 11.91 2.92 7.44
CA ASN A 575 10.50 2.55 7.24
C ASN A 575 9.56 3.75 7.25
N THR A 576 9.85 4.78 8.06
CA THR A 576 9.02 5.99 8.08
C THR A 576 9.09 6.72 6.73
N MET A 577 10.30 6.85 6.17
CA MET A 577 10.50 7.38 4.82
C MET A 577 9.81 6.53 3.78
N PHE A 578 10.01 5.21 3.80
CA PHE A 578 9.38 4.29 2.86
C PHE A 578 7.86 4.47 2.84
N LYS A 579 7.19 4.28 3.97
CA LYS A 579 5.73 4.30 4.02
C LYS A 579 5.16 5.69 3.67
N PHE A 580 5.79 6.77 4.13
CA PHE A 580 5.31 8.12 3.84
C PHE A 580 5.60 8.58 2.42
N TYR A 581 6.76 8.24 1.85
CA TYR A 581 7.08 8.58 0.45
C TYR A 581 6.14 7.84 -0.51
N TYR A 582 5.78 6.59 -0.19
CA TYR A 582 4.82 5.80 -0.96
C TYR A 582 3.43 6.46 -0.97
N GLN A 583 2.94 6.93 0.18
CA GLN A 583 1.70 7.69 0.28
C GLN A 583 1.80 9.03 -0.47
N THR A 584 2.90 9.76 -0.30
CA THR A 584 3.15 11.03 -0.99
C THR A 584 3.10 10.88 -2.50
N TRP A 585 3.65 9.80 -3.07
CA TRP A 585 3.58 9.53 -4.51
C TRP A 585 2.12 9.52 -5.02
N ALA A 586 1.24 8.77 -4.35
CA ALA A 586 -0.17 8.72 -4.73
C ALA A 586 -0.87 10.09 -4.58
N LEU A 587 -0.62 10.80 -3.48
CA LEU A 587 -1.21 12.11 -3.21
C LEU A 587 -0.78 13.16 -4.24
N LEU A 588 0.53 13.24 -4.52
CA LEU A 588 1.10 14.20 -5.47
C LEU A 588 0.75 13.85 -6.91
N GLY A 589 0.73 12.57 -7.30
CA GLY A 589 0.34 12.15 -8.66
C GLY A 589 -1.10 12.55 -9.02
N ILE A 590 -2.05 12.40 -8.08
CA ILE A 590 -3.44 12.88 -8.26
C ILE A 590 -3.48 14.41 -8.38
N ALA A 591 -2.78 15.12 -7.49
CA ALA A 591 -2.74 16.58 -7.50
C ALA A 591 -2.07 17.13 -8.77
N ALA A 592 -1.00 16.47 -9.25
CA ALA A 592 -0.25 16.82 -10.44
C ALA A 592 -1.11 16.67 -11.70
N ALA A 593 -1.88 15.58 -11.82
CA ALA A 593 -2.81 15.39 -12.93
C ALA A 593 -3.86 16.51 -12.98
N TRP A 594 -4.40 16.91 -11.82
CA TRP A 594 -5.30 18.05 -11.72
C TRP A 594 -4.60 19.37 -12.09
N GLY A 595 -3.38 19.61 -11.58
CA GLY A 595 -2.61 20.82 -11.89
C GLY A 595 -2.32 20.99 -13.39
N LEU A 596 -1.94 19.90 -14.07
CA LEU A 596 -1.73 19.86 -15.52
C LEU A 596 -3.02 20.16 -16.28
N SER A 597 -4.15 19.60 -15.83
CA SER A 597 -5.45 19.84 -16.44
C SER A 597 -5.91 21.29 -16.30
N GLU A 598 -5.56 21.94 -15.19
CA GLU A 598 -5.88 23.33 -14.95
C GLU A 598 -5.04 24.27 -15.83
N VAL A 599 -3.74 23.99 -15.98
CA VAL A 599 -2.90 24.74 -16.91
C VAL A 599 -3.39 24.57 -18.35
N TRP A 600 -3.75 23.35 -18.76
CA TRP A 600 -4.36 23.09 -20.08
C TRP A 600 -5.62 23.92 -20.30
N ALA A 601 -6.56 23.90 -19.33
CA ALA A 601 -7.82 24.64 -19.44
C ALA A 601 -7.60 26.16 -19.56
N ARG A 602 -6.58 26.69 -18.87
CA ARG A 602 -6.23 28.12 -18.82
C ARG A 602 -5.26 28.58 -19.91
N ALA A 603 -4.63 27.69 -20.68
CA ALA A 603 -3.67 28.02 -21.74
C ALA A 603 -4.38 28.60 -22.99
N ARG A 604 -4.93 29.82 -22.86
CA ARG A 604 -5.66 30.56 -23.91
C ARG A 604 -5.03 31.94 -24.16
N GLY A 605 -5.30 32.50 -25.33
CA GLY A 605 -4.82 33.83 -25.72
C GLY A 605 -3.29 33.96 -25.60
N ALA A 606 -2.82 35.04 -24.98
CA ALA A 606 -1.39 35.32 -24.79
C ALA A 606 -0.63 34.29 -23.92
N ARG A 607 -1.33 33.50 -23.11
CA ARG A 607 -0.73 32.45 -22.26
C ARG A 607 -0.67 31.07 -22.92
N ARG A 608 -1.15 30.96 -24.16
CA ARG A 608 -1.24 29.69 -24.88
C ARG A 608 0.15 29.08 -25.14
N LEU A 609 1.08 29.88 -25.66
CA LEU A 609 2.43 29.40 -25.99
C LEU A 609 3.17 28.93 -24.74
N THR A 610 3.23 29.75 -23.70
CA THR A 610 3.94 29.42 -22.45
C THR A 610 3.32 28.22 -21.74
N GLY A 611 1.98 28.13 -21.70
CA GLY A 611 1.28 26.99 -21.14
C GLY A 611 1.59 25.69 -21.90
N HIS A 612 1.55 25.71 -23.24
CA HIS A 612 1.86 24.52 -24.04
C HIS A 612 3.34 24.14 -24.01
N LEU A 613 4.28 25.10 -23.98
CA LEU A 613 5.71 24.80 -23.82
C LEU A 613 5.98 24.11 -22.49
N TRP A 614 5.35 24.59 -21.41
CA TRP A 614 5.48 23.95 -20.10
C TRP A 614 4.83 22.55 -20.08
N LEU A 615 3.63 22.39 -20.63
CA LEU A 615 3.00 21.08 -20.77
C LEU A 615 3.86 20.12 -21.60
N GLY A 616 4.52 20.63 -22.65
CA GLY A 616 5.49 19.89 -23.45
C GLY A 616 6.72 19.46 -22.63
N ALA A 617 7.27 20.34 -21.80
CA ALA A 617 8.37 20.01 -20.91
C ALA A 617 8.00 18.93 -19.88
N VAL A 618 6.82 19.03 -19.26
CA VAL A 618 6.32 17.98 -18.36
C VAL A 618 6.05 16.68 -19.11
N ALA A 619 5.55 16.75 -20.35
CA ALA A 619 5.38 15.55 -21.18
C ALA A 619 6.73 14.88 -21.47
N CYS A 620 7.80 15.64 -21.74
CA CYS A 620 9.15 15.09 -21.90
C CYS A 620 9.66 14.42 -20.61
N LEU A 621 9.43 15.04 -19.45
CA LEU A 621 9.77 14.43 -18.15
C LEU A 621 8.94 13.17 -17.88
N LEU A 622 7.67 13.14 -18.30
CA LEU A 622 6.84 11.96 -18.20
C LEU A 622 7.37 10.84 -19.10
N VAL A 623 7.82 11.14 -20.33
CA VAL A 623 8.48 10.14 -21.18
C VAL A 623 9.75 9.60 -20.52
N ALA A 624 10.57 10.47 -19.90
CA ALA A 624 11.74 10.04 -19.15
C ALA A 624 11.37 9.15 -17.94
N ALA A 625 10.33 9.50 -17.20
CA ALA A 625 9.81 8.71 -16.08
C ALA A 625 9.21 7.35 -16.52
N LEU A 626 8.60 7.29 -17.71
CA LEU A 626 8.06 6.07 -18.30
C LEU A 626 9.13 5.13 -18.87
N TYR A 627 10.37 5.58 -19.01
CA TYR A 627 11.47 4.69 -19.36
C TYR A 627 11.68 3.62 -18.28
N TYR A 628 11.69 4.02 -16.99
CA TYR A 628 11.90 3.10 -15.87
C TYR A 628 10.99 1.87 -15.91
N PRO A 629 9.64 1.99 -15.87
CA PRO A 629 8.75 0.84 -15.82
C PRO A 629 8.89 -0.06 -17.05
N VAL A 630 9.13 0.51 -18.24
CA VAL A 630 9.30 -0.25 -19.47
C VAL A 630 10.61 -1.05 -19.45
N ALA A 631 11.72 -0.39 -19.13
CA ALA A 631 13.04 -1.02 -19.10
C ALA A 631 13.15 -2.04 -17.95
N ALA A 632 12.68 -1.69 -16.75
CA ALA A 632 12.69 -2.56 -15.59
C ALA A 632 11.79 -3.79 -15.79
N ALA A 633 10.56 -3.63 -16.30
CA ALA A 633 9.69 -4.76 -16.61
C ALA A 633 10.30 -5.67 -17.68
N THR A 634 10.95 -5.10 -18.71
CA THR A 634 11.61 -5.91 -19.75
C THR A 634 12.80 -6.70 -19.21
N SER A 635 13.62 -6.08 -18.35
CA SER A 635 14.73 -6.77 -17.67
C SER A 635 14.21 -7.87 -16.74
N LYS A 636 13.23 -7.54 -15.89
CA LYS A 636 12.62 -8.46 -14.91
C LYS A 636 11.93 -9.65 -15.57
N ALA A 637 11.27 -9.44 -16.70
CA ALA A 637 10.65 -10.49 -17.52
C ALA A 637 11.66 -11.29 -18.37
N GLY A 638 12.97 -11.07 -18.21
CA GLY A 638 14.00 -11.77 -18.99
C GLY A 638 13.82 -11.55 -20.49
N LEU A 639 13.57 -10.30 -20.92
CA LEU A 639 13.24 -9.92 -22.30
C LEU A 639 11.96 -10.55 -22.85
N PHE A 640 11.04 -10.98 -21.97
CA PHE A 640 9.87 -11.78 -22.34
C PHE A 640 10.25 -13.06 -23.09
N SER A 641 11.42 -13.62 -22.76
CA SER A 641 11.87 -14.90 -23.28
C SER A 641 11.31 -16.05 -22.46
N GLY A 642 11.11 -17.21 -23.08
CA GLY A 642 10.56 -18.39 -22.43
C GLY A 642 9.05 -18.55 -22.57
N ARG A 643 8.54 -19.61 -21.93
CA ARG A 643 7.12 -19.99 -22.03
C ARG A 643 6.31 -19.29 -20.94
N PRO A 644 5.29 -18.48 -21.29
CA PRO A 644 4.50 -17.78 -20.29
C PRO A 644 3.68 -18.74 -19.41
N THR A 645 3.64 -18.48 -18.12
CA THR A 645 2.79 -19.17 -17.14
C THR A 645 2.41 -18.21 -16.01
N LEU A 646 1.21 -18.32 -15.45
CA LEU A 646 0.81 -17.59 -14.24
C LEU A 646 0.98 -18.41 -12.97
N ASP A 647 1.38 -19.68 -13.10
CA ASP A 647 1.65 -20.53 -11.94
C ASP A 647 2.98 -20.14 -11.29
N GLY A 648 2.89 -19.40 -10.19
CA GLY A 648 4.06 -18.94 -9.46
C GLY A 648 4.80 -20.03 -8.68
N THR A 649 4.26 -21.26 -8.66
CA THR A 649 4.90 -22.43 -8.04
C THR A 649 5.60 -23.32 -9.05
N ALA A 650 5.47 -23.06 -10.36
CA ALA A 650 5.98 -23.93 -11.42
C ALA A 650 7.51 -24.09 -11.45
N TRP A 651 8.26 -23.24 -10.74
CA TRP A 651 9.70 -23.39 -10.56
C TRP A 651 10.07 -24.53 -9.58
N LEU A 652 9.15 -24.91 -8.68
CA LEU A 652 9.26 -26.13 -7.88
C LEU A 652 8.74 -27.28 -8.74
N ALA A 653 9.65 -28.02 -9.36
CA ALA A 653 9.23 -29.07 -10.27
C ALA A 653 8.39 -30.13 -9.50
N PRO A 654 7.14 -30.43 -9.89
CA PRO A 654 6.26 -31.32 -9.14
C PRO A 654 6.79 -32.75 -8.99
N ASN A 655 7.74 -33.13 -9.85
CA ASN A 655 8.44 -34.41 -9.89
C ASN A 655 9.75 -34.40 -9.07
N THR A 656 10.10 -33.31 -8.40
CA THR A 656 11.17 -33.33 -7.40
C THR A 656 10.62 -33.87 -6.07
N GLY A 657 11.49 -34.50 -5.27
CA GLY A 657 11.11 -35.00 -3.95
C GLY A 657 10.44 -33.94 -3.07
N GLU A 658 10.91 -32.68 -3.10
CA GLU A 658 10.35 -31.59 -2.31
C GLU A 658 9.00 -31.10 -2.87
N GLY A 659 8.89 -30.90 -4.18
CA GLY A 659 7.64 -30.46 -4.82
C GLY A 659 6.51 -31.46 -4.63
N ALA A 660 6.80 -32.75 -4.81
CA ALA A 660 5.85 -33.84 -4.56
C ALA A 660 5.48 -33.97 -3.07
N ALA A 661 6.42 -33.76 -2.15
CA ALA A 661 6.15 -33.79 -0.70
C ALA A 661 5.22 -32.64 -0.26
N ILE A 662 5.44 -31.43 -0.76
CA ILE A 662 4.58 -30.27 -0.49
C ILE A 662 3.17 -30.52 -1.03
N ALA A 663 3.05 -31.04 -2.25
CA ALA A 663 1.76 -31.39 -2.84
C ALA A 663 1.06 -32.51 -2.05
N TRP A 664 1.82 -33.50 -1.58
CA TRP A 664 1.31 -34.58 -0.74
C TRP A 664 0.76 -34.04 0.58
N LEU A 665 1.50 -33.19 1.29
CA LEU A 665 1.03 -32.55 2.53
C LEU A 665 -0.22 -31.71 2.30
N GLY A 666 -0.25 -30.94 1.21
CA GLY A 666 -1.43 -30.14 0.85
C GLY A 666 -2.70 -30.98 0.63
N GLN A 667 -2.57 -32.24 0.21
CA GLN A 667 -3.68 -33.15 -0.06
C GLN A 667 -4.06 -34.05 1.14
N HIS A 668 -3.11 -34.39 2.00
CA HIS A 668 -3.30 -35.42 3.04
C HIS A 668 -3.32 -34.86 4.48
N ALA A 669 -2.71 -33.69 4.72
CA ALA A 669 -2.68 -33.12 6.06
C ALA A 669 -4.03 -32.47 6.43
N GLU A 670 -4.54 -32.82 7.61
CA GLU A 670 -5.80 -32.29 8.14
C GLU A 670 -5.72 -30.79 8.43
N ASP A 671 -6.87 -30.09 8.35
CA ASP A 671 -6.96 -28.68 8.73
C ASP A 671 -6.54 -28.52 10.20
N GLY A 672 -5.53 -27.69 10.47
CA GLY A 672 -5.00 -27.47 11.82
C GLY A 672 -3.84 -28.37 12.23
N ALA A 673 -3.41 -29.33 11.38
CA ALA A 673 -2.20 -30.12 11.62
C ALA A 673 -0.96 -29.23 11.75
N THR A 674 -0.10 -29.50 12.74
CA THR A 674 1.21 -28.85 12.86
C THR A 674 2.27 -29.71 12.19
N ILE A 675 3.09 -29.06 11.36
CA ILE A 675 4.27 -29.69 10.75
C ILE A 675 5.55 -29.28 11.48
N LEU A 676 6.63 -30.00 11.23
CA LEU A 676 7.99 -29.59 11.58
C LEU A 676 8.81 -29.50 10.30
N GLU A 677 9.40 -28.34 10.06
CA GLU A 677 10.46 -28.10 9.08
C GLU A 677 11.57 -27.26 9.73
N ALA A 678 12.74 -27.15 9.10
CA ALA A 678 13.79 -26.32 9.64
C ALA A 678 13.47 -24.81 9.48
N PRO A 679 13.70 -23.97 10.52
CA PRO A 679 13.63 -22.52 10.38
C PRO A 679 14.70 -22.03 9.39
N GLY A 680 14.35 -21.06 8.57
CA GLY A 680 15.21 -20.50 7.53
C GLY A 680 15.78 -19.14 7.86
N ASP A 681 16.82 -18.77 7.13
CA ASP A 681 17.30 -17.40 6.99
C ASP A 681 16.32 -16.60 6.12
N GLN A 682 16.15 -15.31 6.45
CA GLN A 682 15.26 -14.42 5.71
C GLN A 682 15.66 -14.32 4.24
N TYR A 683 14.65 -14.20 3.35
CA TYR A 683 14.83 -14.02 1.90
C TYR A 683 15.50 -15.19 1.17
N ARG A 684 15.51 -16.39 1.78
CA ARG A 684 15.93 -17.65 1.16
C ARG A 684 14.69 -18.51 0.84
N PRO A 685 14.16 -18.47 -0.39
CA PRO A 685 12.91 -19.15 -0.75
C PRO A 685 12.96 -20.67 -0.59
N GLU A 686 14.16 -21.25 -0.55
CA GLU A 686 14.39 -22.67 -0.33
C GLU A 686 14.25 -23.09 1.15
N GLN A 687 14.08 -22.15 2.08
CA GLN A 687 14.04 -22.38 3.53
C GLN A 687 12.70 -21.94 4.13
N SER A 688 12.15 -22.73 5.07
CA SER A 688 10.81 -22.53 5.66
C SER A 688 9.67 -22.48 4.62
N ARG A 689 9.83 -23.22 3.52
CA ARG A 689 8.93 -23.19 2.37
C ARG A 689 7.76 -24.16 2.50
N VAL A 690 7.89 -25.24 3.26
CA VAL A 690 6.84 -26.28 3.33
C VAL A 690 5.61 -25.69 4.00
N SER A 691 5.77 -24.98 5.12
CA SER A 691 4.67 -24.23 5.76
C SER A 691 4.12 -23.13 4.87
N ALA A 692 4.98 -22.36 4.20
CA ALA A 692 4.55 -21.26 3.33
C ALA A 692 3.72 -21.74 2.12
N TRP A 693 4.05 -22.89 1.51
CA TRP A 693 3.33 -23.42 0.35
C TRP A 693 2.07 -24.19 0.73
N THR A 694 2.07 -24.84 1.89
CA THR A 694 0.90 -25.60 2.35
C THR A 694 -0.07 -24.74 3.14
N GLY A 695 0.40 -23.67 3.80
CA GLY A 695 -0.36 -22.92 4.81
C GLY A 695 -0.50 -23.65 6.14
N LEU A 696 0.24 -24.76 6.34
CA LEU A 696 0.28 -25.49 7.60
C LEU A 696 1.23 -24.78 8.60
N PRO A 697 0.85 -24.65 9.88
CA PRO A 697 1.74 -24.11 10.90
C PRO A 697 2.96 -25.02 11.13
N THR A 698 4.16 -24.44 11.12
CA THR A 698 5.39 -25.07 11.64
C THR A 698 5.77 -24.50 13.01
N VAL A 699 6.62 -25.20 13.75
CA VAL A 699 7.10 -24.74 15.08
C VAL A 699 7.75 -23.35 14.98
N LEU A 700 8.62 -23.14 13.99
CA LEU A 700 9.31 -21.89 13.75
C LEU A 700 9.77 -21.78 12.28
N GLY A 701 9.44 -20.67 11.63
CA GLY A 701 9.91 -20.31 10.29
C GLY A 701 11.03 -19.27 10.32
N TRP A 702 10.90 -18.19 9.53
CA TRP A 702 11.89 -17.12 9.45
C TRP A 702 11.95 -16.30 10.74
N VAL A 703 12.96 -16.58 11.56
CA VAL A 703 13.13 -16.00 12.92
C VAL A 703 13.18 -14.47 12.90
N GLY A 704 13.87 -13.89 11.92
CA GLY A 704 13.99 -12.43 11.81
C GLY A 704 12.65 -11.76 11.51
N HIS A 705 11.77 -12.39 10.72
CA HIS A 705 10.44 -11.83 10.39
C HIS A 705 9.49 -11.97 11.56
N GLU A 706 9.48 -13.10 12.26
CA GLU A 706 8.71 -13.26 13.51
C GLU A 706 9.13 -12.21 14.56
N GLY A 707 10.43 -11.98 14.73
CA GLY A 707 10.94 -10.93 15.61
C GLY A 707 10.46 -9.53 15.17
N GLN A 708 10.49 -9.25 13.87
CA GLN A 708 9.90 -8.03 13.31
C GLN A 708 8.39 -7.97 13.56
N TRP A 709 7.64 -9.05 13.64
CA TRP A 709 6.19 -8.97 13.97
C TRP A 709 5.90 -8.81 15.47
N GLY A 710 6.94 -8.49 16.26
CA GLY A 710 6.81 -8.18 17.68
C GLY A 710 6.75 -9.42 18.57
N ARG A 711 7.23 -10.58 18.08
CA ARG A 711 7.39 -11.78 18.91
C ARG A 711 8.57 -11.65 19.86
N ASP A 712 8.44 -12.26 21.03
CA ASP A 712 9.46 -12.25 22.07
C ASP A 712 10.71 -13.05 21.64
N GLY A 713 11.89 -12.46 21.82
CA GLY A 713 13.15 -13.08 21.39
C GLY A 713 13.50 -14.37 22.14
N ALA A 714 13.11 -14.50 23.41
CA ALA A 714 13.37 -15.71 24.18
C ALA A 714 12.48 -16.87 23.71
N LEU A 715 11.21 -16.60 23.39
CA LEU A 715 10.31 -17.58 22.75
C LEU A 715 10.90 -18.10 21.43
N LEU A 716 11.39 -17.20 20.58
CA LEU A 716 11.95 -17.58 19.28
C LEU A 716 13.23 -18.42 19.45
N ALA A 717 14.11 -18.03 20.38
CA ALA A 717 15.34 -18.77 20.68
C ALA A 717 15.04 -20.17 21.26
N GLU A 718 14.06 -20.28 22.17
CA GLU A 718 13.62 -21.56 22.73
C GLU A 718 13.11 -22.50 21.62
N ARG A 719 12.20 -22.03 20.77
CA ARG A 719 11.67 -22.83 19.68
C ARG A 719 12.75 -23.23 18.68
N GLN A 720 13.69 -22.35 18.38
CA GLN A 720 14.81 -22.68 17.51
C GLN A 720 15.69 -23.79 18.09
N ALA A 721 15.95 -23.77 19.40
CA ALA A 721 16.67 -24.82 20.10
C ALA A 721 15.89 -26.14 20.11
N ASP A 722 14.59 -26.10 20.35
CA ASP A 722 13.73 -27.28 20.36
C ASP A 722 13.63 -27.96 18.99
N VAL A 723 13.49 -27.19 17.91
CA VAL A 723 13.52 -27.74 16.54
C VAL A 723 14.85 -28.46 16.29
N ALA A 724 15.98 -27.84 16.67
CA ALA A 724 17.28 -28.47 16.55
C ALA A 724 17.36 -29.77 17.36
N ALA A 725 16.82 -29.79 18.58
CA ALA A 725 16.79 -30.96 19.44
C ALA A 725 15.93 -32.10 18.87
N ILE A 726 14.85 -31.82 18.13
CA ILE A 726 14.07 -32.86 17.44
C ILE A 726 14.89 -33.50 16.31
N TYR A 727 15.55 -32.69 15.47
CA TYR A 727 16.34 -33.19 14.34
C TYR A 727 17.63 -33.89 14.76
N GLN A 728 18.36 -33.34 15.72
CA GLN A 728 19.66 -33.85 16.17
C GLN A 728 19.54 -34.88 17.30
N GLY A 729 18.37 -34.98 17.94
CA GLY A 729 18.16 -35.70 19.18
C GLY A 729 18.69 -37.14 19.18
N HIS A 730 19.27 -37.55 20.30
CA HIS A 730 19.85 -38.87 20.50
C HIS A 730 18.95 -39.84 21.28
N SER A 731 17.79 -39.39 21.79
CA SER A 731 16.85 -40.23 22.52
C SER A 731 15.41 -40.10 22.01
N ALA A 732 14.75 -41.24 21.81
CA ALA A 732 13.36 -41.30 21.38
C ALA A 732 12.40 -40.64 22.38
N ALA A 733 12.68 -40.72 23.67
CA ALA A 733 11.86 -40.10 24.72
C ALA A 733 11.89 -38.57 24.65
N ALA A 734 13.06 -37.95 24.48
CA ALA A 734 13.18 -36.50 24.36
C ALA A 734 12.50 -35.99 23.08
N VAL A 735 12.72 -36.69 21.95
CA VAL A 735 12.05 -36.37 20.68
C VAL A 735 10.54 -36.46 20.84
N ARG A 736 10.01 -37.52 21.45
CA ARG A 736 8.56 -37.69 21.70
C ARG A 736 7.99 -36.55 22.55
N ALA A 737 8.68 -36.16 23.62
CA ALA A 737 8.23 -35.06 24.49
C ALA A 737 8.14 -33.71 23.75
N LEU A 738 9.10 -33.40 22.87
CA LEU A 738 9.07 -32.18 22.07
C LEU A 738 8.00 -32.23 20.97
N LEU A 739 7.83 -33.40 20.33
CA LEU A 739 6.73 -33.60 19.40
C LEU A 739 5.36 -33.40 20.08
N ASP A 740 5.22 -33.81 21.36
CA ASP A 740 4.00 -33.61 22.16
C ASP A 740 3.81 -32.14 22.55
N LYS A 741 4.89 -31.47 22.98
CA LYS A 741 4.89 -30.05 23.37
C LYS A 741 4.29 -29.15 22.30
N TYR A 742 4.59 -29.42 21.03
CA TYR A 742 4.14 -28.61 19.89
C TYR A 742 3.01 -29.23 19.09
N ALA A 743 2.46 -30.37 19.53
CA ALA A 743 1.44 -31.14 18.82
C ALA A 743 1.81 -31.40 17.34
N ILE A 744 3.07 -31.77 17.08
CA ILE A 744 3.60 -31.98 15.72
C ILE A 744 3.03 -33.28 15.16
N GLU A 745 2.18 -33.18 14.13
CA GLU A 745 1.62 -34.35 13.46
C GLU A 745 2.57 -34.88 12.37
N TYR A 746 3.24 -33.98 11.65
CA TYR A 746 4.16 -34.34 10.56
C TYR A 746 5.56 -33.79 10.78
N VAL A 747 6.60 -34.59 10.49
CA VAL A 747 7.99 -34.13 10.42
C VAL A 747 8.48 -34.27 8.99
N TYR A 748 8.87 -33.15 8.38
CA TYR A 748 9.46 -33.09 7.04
C TYR A 748 10.98 -33.20 7.13
N VAL A 749 11.59 -34.03 6.29
CA VAL A 749 13.04 -34.16 6.19
C VAL A 749 13.46 -34.03 4.73
N GLY A 750 13.91 -32.84 4.33
CA GLY A 750 14.42 -32.56 2.99
C GLY A 750 15.93 -32.28 2.94
N PRO A 751 16.45 -31.84 1.78
CA PRO A 751 17.86 -31.48 1.62
C PRO A 751 18.34 -30.41 2.61
N PHE A 752 17.51 -29.40 2.88
CA PHE A 752 17.86 -28.30 3.78
C PHE A 752 17.98 -28.76 5.24
N GLU A 753 17.02 -29.55 5.74
CA GLU A 753 17.06 -30.13 7.10
C GLU A 753 18.30 -31.00 7.29
N ARG A 754 18.61 -31.84 6.29
CA ARG A 754 19.80 -32.71 6.30
C ARG A 754 21.09 -31.90 6.37
N GLN A 755 21.20 -30.87 5.55
CA GLN A 755 22.38 -30.00 5.51
C GLN A 755 22.53 -29.20 6.81
N LYS A 756 21.44 -28.56 7.26
CA LYS A 756 21.46 -27.67 8.42
C LYS A 756 21.82 -28.39 9.72
N TYR A 757 21.27 -29.59 9.92
CA TYR A 757 21.42 -30.34 11.17
C TYR A 757 22.42 -31.49 11.09
N GLY A 758 23.03 -31.76 9.93
CA GLY A 758 23.97 -32.87 9.75
C GLY A 758 23.32 -34.24 9.96
N LEU A 759 22.10 -34.43 9.46
CA LEU A 759 21.29 -35.61 9.75
C LEU A 759 21.94 -36.90 9.25
N THR A 760 22.16 -37.83 10.18
CA THR A 760 22.68 -39.18 9.90
C THR A 760 21.57 -40.23 9.90
N ALA A 761 21.88 -41.45 9.46
CA ALA A 761 20.96 -42.58 9.57
C ALA A 761 20.52 -42.87 11.02
N ALA A 762 21.38 -42.57 12.01
CA ALA A 762 21.03 -42.73 13.42
C ALA A 762 19.94 -41.75 13.86
N ASN A 763 19.96 -40.51 13.37
CA ASN A 763 18.90 -39.54 13.65
C ASN A 763 17.57 -39.98 13.04
N LEU A 764 17.56 -40.43 11.78
CA LEU A 764 16.35 -40.94 11.12
C LEU A 764 15.80 -42.19 11.79
N ALA A 765 16.67 -43.09 12.26
CA ALA A 765 16.25 -44.29 12.99
C ALA A 765 15.55 -43.96 14.32
N ILE A 766 15.84 -42.81 14.94
CA ILE A 766 15.11 -42.33 16.12
C ILE A 766 13.71 -41.88 15.72
N LEU A 767 13.57 -41.12 14.63
CA LEU A 767 12.25 -40.73 14.08
C LEU A 767 11.42 -41.96 13.70
N ASP A 768 12.02 -42.97 13.06
CA ASP A 768 11.36 -44.24 12.72
C ASP A 768 10.83 -45.02 13.94
N ARG A 769 11.39 -44.80 15.14
CA ARG A 769 10.93 -45.44 16.39
C ARG A 769 9.75 -44.69 17.02
N VAL A 770 9.55 -43.42 16.69
CA VAL A 770 8.53 -42.57 17.32
C VAL A 770 7.42 -42.15 16.37
N MET A 771 7.61 -42.29 15.06
CA MET A 771 6.68 -41.89 14.01
C MET A 771 6.75 -42.85 12.82
N GLN A 772 5.70 -42.89 12.01
CA GLN A 772 5.60 -43.72 10.81
C GLN A 772 6.01 -42.91 9.56
N ARG A 773 6.83 -43.48 8.67
CA ARG A 773 7.05 -42.89 7.34
C ARG A 773 5.79 -43.00 6.49
N VAL A 774 5.31 -41.87 6.00
CA VAL A 774 4.12 -41.77 5.14
C VAL A 774 4.46 -41.28 3.73
N TYR A 775 5.67 -40.77 3.53
CA TYR A 775 6.23 -40.37 2.25
C TYR A 775 7.74 -40.60 2.27
N ASP A 776 8.30 -41.18 1.20
CA ASP A 776 9.74 -41.40 1.03
C ASP A 776 10.05 -41.42 -0.47
N GLN A 777 10.52 -40.29 -1.01
CA GLN A 777 10.83 -40.14 -2.43
C GLN A 777 11.96 -39.13 -2.65
N ASP A 778 12.92 -39.46 -3.53
CA ASP A 778 13.98 -38.57 -4.01
C ASP A 778 14.74 -37.83 -2.88
N GLY A 779 15.02 -38.54 -1.78
CA GLY A 779 15.76 -38.00 -0.63
C GLY A 779 14.92 -37.21 0.37
N VAL A 780 13.62 -37.06 0.14
CA VAL A 780 12.65 -36.40 1.02
C VAL A 780 11.79 -37.43 1.74
N VAL A 781 11.69 -37.30 3.06
CA VAL A 781 10.88 -38.18 3.91
C VAL A 781 9.88 -37.35 4.71
N ILE A 782 8.63 -37.80 4.80
CA ILE A 782 7.65 -37.27 5.74
C ILE A 782 7.28 -38.37 6.74
N TYR A 783 7.37 -38.03 8.01
CA TYR A 783 6.92 -38.84 9.12
C TYR A 783 5.57 -38.35 9.60
N ARG A 784 4.66 -39.24 9.99
CA ARG A 784 3.38 -38.96 10.65
C ARG A 784 3.33 -39.64 12.01
N ARG A 785 2.75 -38.97 12.99
CA ARG A 785 2.49 -39.55 14.32
C ARG A 785 1.52 -40.72 14.29
#